data_AF-A0A7Y5BCA8-F1
#
_entry.id   AF-A0A7Y5BCA8-F1
#
_cell.length_a   1.000
_cell.length_b   1.000
_cell.length_c   1.000
_cell.angle_alpha   90.00
_cell.angle_beta   90.00
_cell.angle_gamma   90.00
#
_symmetry.space_group_name_H-M   'P 1'
#
loop_
_entity.id
_entity.type
_entity.pdbx_description
1 polymer ?
#
loop_
_entity_poly.entity_id
_entity_poly.type
_entity_poly.pdbx_seq_one_letter_code
_entity_poly.pdbx_strand_id
1 'polypeptide(L)'
;MNSRLSFFWLAFLPAAVLCQLRVTPPESFFGHPLGADYHLINYEQYMAYLKKLDAESNRLQLVNVGKTAEGRDQFMAVVTSPENARRLDRFREISGRLSRAKDADEKVARELAKEGKSVVWIDGGLHATEVLCAQALAEMAYVLVQRDDPETRRILDDCIILLVHANPDGHDLVANWYMRKSPPETRSAGGVPRLYQKYIGHDNNRDFYASTQPETRNMNRVLYHEWYPQIVYNHHQTGPAGTVMFAPPFRDPFPYECDPLCRVTLDAVSAAMHQRFIAENKPGVTMRSGASYSAWWNGGLRTTTYYHNMVGILTETIGSPNPIQVPFRRERQLPSMDLPFPIEPQTWRLRQSVEYSITANYAILDYASRYRESLLLNVWRMGRNSIEKGLSDTWTPHPRRIAAANSLQEIRRPEDRDAKLYVIPNDQPDFGTAVKFVNMLIDTGIEIERTRQAVQVDGRLVPAGSYLVRLAQAYRPHILSMFEPQVHPDDFAYQGGPPTPPYDSAGWTPAFTFGIDFLRVLDPPRFDATAVSGRAPKPTGMVNSPRGLPAGYVLDPQVNDSFVAVNRLLRDGVSVFRVSGSEAQGEVPVLGGSFYVPEADGLRPKIAQIATELGVTFRGVAGRPRGTHVPVSRNRIALWDRYGGSMTSGWTRWILEQFEFDFDVAFPPEIDAGALAKYDVLILPDGATFGSSGGGGPQGRAPDDPTIPLEWKGRMGNLTLDESLPQVRQFLEAGGTVVAIGSATGIAQRLGLPVESALVDRSGPSPRPLGRDKFFVPGSVLRVRVEDSEPECYGLPATVDVMFDNSPAFAIRADADLSMIRKLAWFDSDAPLRSGWAWGQGQLKDAIAALSINVGKGRLLLLGPEVLFRGQTHGSFKFVFNSLFFPKAPQGSK
;
A
#
# COMPACT_ATOMS: atom_id res chain seq x y z
N MET A 1 81.17 -46.72 8.81
CA MET A 1 80.84 -45.49 9.55
C MET A 1 80.00 -44.61 8.63
N ASN A 2 78.80 -44.26 9.11
CA ASN A 2 77.71 -43.65 8.37
C ASN A 2 77.95 -42.16 8.10
N SER A 3 77.64 -41.68 6.89
CA SER A 3 77.37 -40.27 6.62
C SER A 3 75.97 -40.10 6.02
N ARG A 4 75.20 -39.24 6.69
CA ARG A 4 73.79 -38.91 6.45
C ARG A 4 73.62 -38.08 5.17
N LEU A 5 72.58 -38.37 4.40
CA LEU A 5 71.98 -37.46 3.42
C LEU A 5 70.48 -37.34 3.72
N SER A 6 70.06 -36.13 4.07
CA SER A 6 68.67 -35.75 4.31
C SER A 6 68.00 -35.42 2.98
N PHE A 7 66.94 -36.14 2.63
CA PHE A 7 66.01 -35.76 1.55
C PHE A 7 64.85 -34.95 2.13
N PHE A 8 64.69 -33.71 1.66
CA PHE A 8 63.48 -32.90 1.84
C PHE A 8 62.37 -33.49 0.97
N TRP A 9 61.26 -33.91 1.58
CA TRP A 9 60.00 -34.18 0.88
C TRP A 9 59.17 -32.90 0.87
N LEU A 10 59.04 -32.25 -0.29
CA LEU A 10 57.97 -31.28 -0.52
C LEU A 10 56.65 -32.05 -0.68
N ALA A 11 55.76 -31.93 0.30
CA ALA A 11 54.38 -32.36 0.15
C ALA A 11 53.61 -31.30 -0.67
N PHE A 12 53.41 -31.57 -1.95
CA PHE A 12 52.38 -30.89 -2.75
C PHE A 12 51.01 -31.36 -2.25
N LEU A 13 50.34 -30.54 -1.45
CA LEU A 13 48.89 -30.67 -1.23
C LEU A 13 48.19 -30.21 -2.53
N PRO A 14 47.36 -31.04 -3.18
CA PRO A 14 46.57 -30.58 -4.31
C PRO A 14 45.53 -29.60 -3.76
N ALA A 15 45.60 -28.35 -4.21
CA ALA A 15 44.47 -27.44 -4.09
C ALA A 15 43.29 -28.08 -4.84
N ALA A 16 42.28 -28.51 -4.10
CA ALA A 16 41.02 -28.94 -4.69
C ALA A 16 40.37 -27.73 -5.37
N VAL A 17 40.65 -27.57 -6.67
CA VAL A 17 39.84 -26.73 -7.53
C VAL A 17 38.48 -27.40 -7.61
N LEU A 18 37.55 -26.95 -6.78
CA LEU A 18 36.13 -27.22 -6.96
C LEU A 18 35.73 -26.60 -8.30
N CYS A 19 35.84 -27.40 -9.36
CA CYS A 19 35.36 -27.05 -10.68
C CYS A 19 33.86 -26.75 -10.55
N GLN A 20 33.41 -25.57 -11.02
CA GLN A 20 31.99 -25.31 -11.12
C GLN A 20 31.36 -26.41 -11.97
N LEU A 21 30.30 -27.05 -11.46
CA LEU A 21 29.49 -27.94 -12.28
C LEU A 21 28.98 -27.13 -13.47
N ARG A 22 28.90 -27.78 -14.64
CA ARG A 22 28.33 -27.16 -15.83
C ARG A 22 26.88 -26.74 -15.52
N VAL A 23 26.64 -25.44 -15.41
CA VAL A 23 25.30 -24.88 -15.16
C VAL A 23 24.44 -25.04 -16.41
N THR A 24 23.22 -25.53 -16.24
CA THR A 24 22.27 -25.77 -17.33
C THR A 24 21.74 -24.45 -17.89
N PRO A 25 21.96 -24.15 -19.20
CA PRO A 25 21.40 -22.96 -19.83
C PRO A 25 19.86 -22.96 -19.87
N PRO A 26 19.20 -21.79 -19.83
CA PRO A 26 17.73 -21.71 -19.90
C PRO A 26 17.16 -22.42 -21.12
N GLU A 27 17.78 -22.26 -22.29
CA GLU A 27 17.34 -22.91 -23.54
C GLU A 27 17.37 -24.44 -23.45
N SER A 28 18.35 -25.02 -22.76
CA SER A 28 18.41 -26.47 -22.55
C SER A 28 17.35 -26.98 -21.56
N PHE A 29 16.88 -26.12 -20.65
CA PHE A 29 15.86 -26.49 -19.65
C PHE A 29 14.43 -26.28 -20.16
N PHE A 30 14.16 -25.14 -20.79
CA PHE A 30 12.82 -24.76 -21.28
C PHE A 30 12.56 -25.15 -22.74
N GLY A 31 13.61 -25.45 -23.52
CA GLY A 31 13.52 -25.67 -24.97
C GLY A 31 13.50 -24.38 -25.80
N HIS A 32 13.60 -23.22 -25.15
CA HIS A 32 13.70 -21.89 -25.77
C HIS A 32 14.45 -20.93 -24.84
N PRO A 33 15.05 -19.85 -25.33
CA PRO A 33 15.65 -18.84 -24.46
C PRO A 33 14.58 -18.07 -23.66
N LEU A 34 14.98 -17.48 -22.52
CA LEU A 34 14.12 -16.55 -21.80
C LEU A 34 13.91 -15.27 -22.63
N GLY A 35 12.66 -14.81 -22.67
CA GLY A 35 12.23 -13.73 -23.55
C GLY A 35 12.01 -14.13 -25.02
N ALA A 36 11.94 -15.43 -25.33
CA ALA A 36 11.55 -15.89 -26.67
C ALA A 36 10.13 -15.42 -27.04
N ASP A 37 9.92 -15.10 -28.31
CA ASP A 37 8.62 -14.66 -28.79
C ASP A 37 7.57 -15.74 -28.54
N TYR A 38 6.39 -15.28 -28.11
CA TYR A 38 5.23 -16.09 -27.79
C TYR A 38 5.39 -17.09 -26.64
N HIS A 39 6.46 -17.02 -25.84
CA HIS A 39 6.70 -17.92 -24.73
C HIS A 39 6.83 -17.19 -23.40
N LEU A 40 5.99 -17.56 -22.44
CA LEU A 40 6.11 -17.17 -21.04
C LEU A 40 6.34 -18.40 -20.17
N ILE A 41 7.31 -18.30 -19.26
CA ILE A 41 7.42 -19.25 -18.15
C ILE A 41 6.42 -18.84 -17.06
N ASN A 42 5.86 -19.82 -16.34
CA ASN A 42 5.07 -19.56 -15.14
C ASN A 42 5.93 -19.68 -13.87
N TYR A 43 5.36 -19.45 -12.68
CA TYR A 43 6.12 -19.49 -11.43
C TYR A 43 6.61 -20.91 -11.09
N GLU A 44 5.82 -21.94 -11.40
CA GLU A 44 6.25 -23.33 -11.23
C GLU A 44 7.53 -23.64 -12.03
N GLN A 45 7.56 -23.27 -13.31
CA GLN A 45 8.70 -23.42 -14.20
C GLN A 45 9.90 -22.56 -13.74
N TYR A 46 9.63 -21.31 -13.35
CA TYR A 46 10.62 -20.40 -12.76
C TYR A 46 11.30 -21.04 -11.54
N MET A 47 10.52 -21.57 -10.61
CA MET A 47 11.04 -22.19 -9.39
C MET A 47 11.74 -23.52 -9.65
N ALA A 48 11.24 -24.33 -10.58
CA ALA A 48 11.92 -25.55 -10.99
C ALA A 48 13.32 -25.26 -11.55
N TYR A 49 13.45 -24.20 -12.35
CA TYR A 49 14.73 -23.78 -12.89
C TYR A 49 15.66 -23.22 -11.82
N LEU A 50 15.17 -22.32 -10.94
CA LEU A 50 16.00 -21.80 -9.85
C LEU A 50 16.50 -22.90 -8.91
N LYS A 51 15.68 -23.89 -8.58
CA LYS A 51 16.11 -25.05 -7.76
C LYS A 51 17.20 -25.87 -8.45
N LYS A 52 17.17 -25.94 -9.77
CA LYS A 52 18.23 -26.57 -10.56
C LYS A 52 19.53 -25.76 -10.51
N LEU A 53 19.44 -24.44 -10.64
CA LEU A 53 20.61 -23.55 -10.48
C LEU A 53 21.22 -23.63 -9.07
N ASP A 54 20.39 -23.70 -8.04
CA ASP A 54 20.78 -23.88 -6.63
C ASP A 54 21.54 -25.20 -6.42
N ALA A 55 21.11 -26.28 -7.08
CA ALA A 55 21.78 -27.57 -7.03
C ALA A 55 23.08 -27.64 -7.86
N GLU A 56 23.20 -26.83 -8.92
CA GLU A 56 24.33 -26.85 -9.85
C GLU A 56 25.40 -25.81 -9.55
N SER A 57 25.14 -24.83 -8.68
CA SER A 57 26.06 -23.72 -8.41
C SER A 57 26.32 -23.52 -6.93
N ASN A 58 27.59 -23.30 -6.57
CA ASN A 58 28.00 -22.88 -5.23
C ASN A 58 27.91 -21.36 -4.99
N ARG A 59 27.36 -20.60 -5.96
CA ARG A 59 27.17 -19.15 -5.90
C ARG A 59 25.75 -18.74 -5.54
N LEU A 60 24.78 -19.64 -5.64
CA LEU A 60 23.35 -19.36 -5.45
C LEU A 60 22.82 -20.17 -4.26
N GLN A 61 22.02 -19.51 -3.41
CA GLN A 61 21.27 -20.14 -2.34
C GLN A 61 19.81 -19.69 -2.39
N LEU A 62 18.87 -20.64 -2.51
CA LEU A 62 17.43 -20.34 -2.39
C LEU A 62 16.96 -20.26 -0.94
N VAL A 63 16.19 -19.22 -0.64
CA VAL A 63 15.61 -18.96 0.67
C VAL A 63 14.12 -18.72 0.53
N ASN A 64 13.31 -19.45 1.30
CA ASN A 64 11.88 -19.20 1.43
C ASN A 64 11.64 -18.02 2.38
N VAL A 65 10.98 -16.97 1.90
CA VAL A 65 10.72 -15.74 2.66
C VAL A 65 9.30 -15.67 3.23
N GLY A 66 8.45 -16.66 2.98
CA GLY A 66 7.11 -16.78 3.56
C GLY A 66 6.07 -17.28 2.58
N LYS A 67 4.80 -17.18 2.98
CA LYS A 67 3.65 -17.57 2.15
C LYS A 67 2.99 -16.35 1.50
N THR A 68 2.44 -16.54 0.31
CA THR A 68 1.58 -15.58 -0.40
C THR A 68 0.15 -15.59 0.11
N ALA A 69 -0.69 -14.68 -0.38
CA ALA A 69 -2.12 -14.60 -0.04
C ALA A 69 -2.94 -15.82 -0.50
N GLU A 70 -2.47 -16.58 -1.49
CA GLU A 70 -3.01 -17.88 -1.90
C GLU A 70 -2.24 -19.09 -1.32
N GLY A 71 -1.26 -18.85 -0.44
CA GLY A 71 -0.54 -19.92 0.29
C GLY A 71 0.63 -20.56 -0.45
N ARG A 72 1.09 -19.98 -1.58
CA ARG A 72 2.32 -20.40 -2.26
C ARG A 72 3.56 -19.96 -1.47
N ASP A 73 4.66 -20.70 -1.62
CA ASP A 73 5.95 -20.26 -1.10
C ASP A 73 6.52 -19.14 -1.96
N GLN A 74 6.92 -18.05 -1.32
CA GLN A 74 7.66 -16.95 -1.92
C GLN A 74 9.16 -17.15 -1.69
N PHE A 75 9.95 -17.09 -2.76
CA PHE A 75 11.39 -17.34 -2.69
C PHE A 75 12.22 -16.11 -3.06
N MET A 76 13.42 -16.07 -2.48
CA MET A 76 14.53 -15.20 -2.83
C MET A 76 15.76 -16.07 -3.15
N ALA A 77 16.52 -15.72 -4.18
CA ALA A 77 17.85 -16.26 -4.41
C ALA A 77 18.90 -15.30 -3.87
N VAL A 78 19.79 -15.79 -3.01
CA VAL A 78 20.99 -15.07 -2.56
C VAL A 78 22.13 -15.49 -3.46
N VAL A 79 22.73 -14.54 -4.18
CA VAL A 79 23.82 -14.80 -5.13
C VAL A 79 25.06 -14.02 -4.74
N THR A 80 26.18 -14.72 -4.52
CA THR A 80 27.47 -14.12 -4.13
C THR A 80 28.62 -15.11 -4.36
N SER A 81 29.86 -14.74 -4.06
CA SER A 81 31.00 -15.67 -4.16
C SER A 81 30.91 -16.79 -3.11
N PRO A 82 31.46 -18.00 -3.37
CA PRO A 82 31.43 -19.09 -2.40
C PRO A 82 32.13 -18.75 -1.08
N GLU A 83 33.10 -17.83 -1.11
CA GLU A 83 33.73 -17.31 0.12
C GLU A 83 32.76 -16.45 0.93
N ASN A 84 32.05 -15.55 0.26
CA ASN A 84 31.06 -14.72 0.93
C ASN A 84 29.90 -15.54 1.49
N ALA A 85 29.46 -16.59 0.77
CA ALA A 85 28.39 -17.49 1.17
C ALA A 85 28.65 -18.13 2.56
N ARG A 86 29.91 -18.45 2.87
CA ARG A 86 30.31 -19.00 4.19
C ARG A 86 30.23 -17.99 5.34
N ARG A 87 30.06 -16.70 5.04
CA ARG A 87 30.09 -15.58 5.99
C ARG A 87 28.83 -14.70 5.92
N LEU A 88 27.74 -15.20 5.34
CA LEU A 88 26.52 -14.41 5.13
C LEU A 88 25.98 -13.80 6.43
N ASP A 89 25.97 -14.55 7.53
CA ASP A 89 25.49 -14.04 8.82
C ASP A 89 26.32 -12.84 9.32
N ARG A 90 27.64 -12.87 9.09
CA ARG A 90 28.53 -11.76 9.43
C ARG A 90 28.23 -10.53 8.56
N PHE A 91 28.06 -10.69 7.26
CA PHE A 91 27.76 -9.56 6.38
C PHE A 91 26.37 -8.99 6.61
N ARG A 92 25.40 -9.84 6.97
CA ARG A 92 24.06 -9.42 7.41
C ARG A 92 24.14 -8.59 8.69
N GLU A 93 24.93 -9.03 9.69
CA GLU A 93 25.18 -8.27 10.92
C GLU A 93 25.80 -6.90 10.62
N ILE A 94 26.83 -6.84 9.78
CA ILE A 94 27.50 -5.59 9.35
C ILE A 94 26.48 -4.64 8.73
N SER A 95 25.71 -5.11 7.73
CA SER A 95 24.70 -4.30 7.03
C SER A 95 23.67 -3.72 8.00
N GLY A 96 23.15 -4.55 8.93
CA GLY A 96 22.18 -4.12 9.93
C GLY A 96 22.75 -3.17 10.99
N ARG A 97 24.02 -3.30 11.37
CA ARG A 97 24.68 -2.37 12.31
C ARG A 97 24.91 -1.00 11.68
N LEU A 98 25.40 -0.97 10.44
CA LEU A 98 25.58 0.28 9.70
C LEU A 98 24.25 0.98 9.44
N SER A 99 23.23 0.24 9.01
CA SER A 99 21.89 0.80 8.70
C SER A 99 21.18 1.40 9.91
N ARG A 100 21.32 0.78 11.09
CA ARG A 100 20.72 1.32 12.32
C ARG A 100 21.56 2.42 12.97
N ALA A 101 22.85 2.53 12.63
CA ALA A 101 23.75 3.62 13.03
C ALA A 101 23.79 3.94 14.54
N LYS A 102 23.49 2.95 15.40
CA LYS A 102 23.48 3.10 16.86
C LYS A 102 24.89 3.17 17.44
N ASP A 103 25.85 2.56 16.77
CA ASP A 103 27.25 2.61 17.15
C ASP A 103 27.79 4.02 16.82
N ALA A 104 28.01 4.83 17.85
CA ALA A 104 28.33 6.25 17.73
C ALA A 104 29.75 6.56 17.20
N ASP A 105 30.62 5.55 17.03
CA ASP A 105 32.00 5.73 16.58
C ASP A 105 32.13 5.50 15.07
N GLU A 106 32.51 6.56 14.34
CA GLU A 106 32.78 6.53 12.90
C GLU A 106 33.93 5.58 12.55
N LYS A 107 34.92 5.41 13.43
CA LYS A 107 36.05 4.50 13.18
C LYS A 107 35.56 3.07 13.06
N VAL A 108 34.67 2.64 13.94
CA VAL A 108 34.05 1.31 13.88
C VAL A 108 33.24 1.16 12.60
N ALA A 109 32.46 2.16 12.21
CA ALA A 109 31.68 2.13 10.97
C ALA A 109 32.57 1.97 9.72
N ARG A 110 33.72 2.66 9.68
CA ARG A 110 34.69 2.53 8.58
C ARG A 110 35.31 1.14 8.51
N GLU A 111 35.68 0.55 9.65
CA GLU A 111 36.22 -0.82 9.65
C GLU A 111 35.16 -1.86 9.23
N LEU A 112 33.92 -1.69 9.70
CA LEU A 112 32.79 -2.52 9.26
C LEU A 112 32.51 -2.35 7.76
N ALA A 113 32.58 -1.14 7.22
CA ALA A 113 32.38 -0.86 5.79
C ALA A 113 33.50 -1.46 4.91
N LYS A 114 34.75 -1.48 5.39
CA LYS A 114 35.86 -2.16 4.71
C LYS A 114 35.66 -3.66 4.64
N GLU A 115 35.23 -4.29 5.73
CA GLU A 115 34.94 -5.73 5.80
C GLU A 115 33.67 -6.10 5.01
N GLY A 116 32.65 -5.25 5.07
CA GLY A 116 31.31 -5.48 4.57
C GLY A 116 31.20 -5.63 3.05
N LYS A 117 30.04 -6.13 2.63
CA LYS A 117 29.65 -6.31 1.23
C LYS A 117 28.44 -5.46 0.91
N SER A 118 28.38 -4.93 -0.31
CA SER A 118 27.20 -4.22 -0.79
C SER A 118 26.06 -5.20 -0.91
N VAL A 119 25.00 -4.98 -0.15
CA VAL A 119 23.76 -5.76 -0.28
C VAL A 119 22.90 -5.06 -1.32
N VAL A 120 22.64 -5.75 -2.44
CA VAL A 120 21.87 -5.22 -3.57
C VAL A 120 20.62 -6.08 -3.74
N TRP A 121 19.46 -5.44 -3.63
CA TRP A 121 18.17 -6.06 -3.91
C TRP A 121 17.76 -5.80 -5.35
N ILE A 122 17.34 -6.85 -6.05
CA ILE A 122 16.73 -6.78 -7.39
C ILE A 122 15.49 -7.65 -7.38
N ASP A 123 14.32 -7.08 -7.64
CA ASP A 123 13.08 -7.85 -7.77
C ASP A 123 12.48 -7.81 -9.16
N GLY A 124 11.61 -8.79 -9.40
CA GLY A 124 10.84 -8.93 -10.61
C GLY A 124 9.51 -9.62 -10.33
N GLY A 125 8.53 -9.32 -11.19
CA GLY A 125 7.20 -9.91 -11.12
C GLY A 125 6.33 -9.32 -10.02
N LEU A 126 6.54 -8.05 -9.62
CA LEU A 126 5.66 -7.35 -8.68
C LEU A 126 4.27 -7.20 -9.30
N HIS A 127 4.17 -6.49 -10.41
CA HIS A 127 2.97 -6.53 -11.24
C HIS A 127 3.09 -7.70 -12.22
N ALA A 128 2.30 -8.75 -12.01
CA ALA A 128 2.47 -9.98 -12.80
C ALA A 128 2.15 -9.83 -14.29
N THR A 129 1.39 -8.80 -14.66
CA THR A 129 1.14 -8.42 -16.06
C THR A 129 2.36 -7.80 -16.75
N GLU A 130 3.37 -7.39 -15.98
CA GLU A 130 4.66 -6.88 -16.47
C GLU A 130 5.64 -8.06 -16.63
N VAL A 131 5.32 -8.90 -17.61
CA VAL A 131 5.88 -10.26 -17.80
C VAL A 131 7.38 -10.30 -18.07
N LEU A 132 8.01 -9.20 -18.49
CA LEU A 132 9.46 -9.08 -18.62
C LEU A 132 10.17 -9.34 -17.29
N CYS A 133 9.65 -8.79 -16.20
CA CYS A 133 10.40 -8.61 -14.97
C CYS A 133 10.80 -9.96 -14.36
N ALA A 134 9.88 -10.94 -14.35
CA ALA A 134 10.17 -12.28 -13.85
C ALA A 134 11.11 -13.08 -14.77
N GLN A 135 10.99 -12.92 -16.10
CA GLN A 135 11.89 -13.54 -17.08
C GLN A 135 13.32 -13.00 -16.95
N ALA A 136 13.47 -11.68 -16.82
CA ALA A 136 14.75 -11.03 -16.62
C ALA A 136 15.39 -11.43 -15.28
N LEU A 137 14.58 -11.63 -14.23
CA LEU A 137 15.06 -12.10 -12.93
C LEU A 137 15.62 -13.53 -13.00
N ALA A 138 14.95 -14.44 -13.73
CA ALA A 138 15.45 -15.80 -13.98
C ALA A 138 16.74 -15.80 -14.82
N GLU A 139 16.80 -14.99 -15.87
CA GLU A 139 17.99 -14.82 -16.70
C GLU A 139 19.15 -14.29 -15.85
N MET A 140 18.90 -13.28 -15.00
CA MET A 140 19.93 -12.71 -14.12
C MET A 140 20.52 -13.75 -13.16
N ALA A 141 19.68 -14.61 -12.59
CA ALA A 141 20.14 -15.70 -11.72
C ALA A 141 21.10 -16.63 -12.48
N TYR A 142 20.74 -17.06 -13.70
CA TYR A 142 21.59 -17.87 -14.56
C TYR A 142 22.91 -17.15 -14.92
N VAL A 143 22.83 -15.90 -15.36
CA VAL A 143 24.00 -15.13 -15.80
C VAL A 143 25.03 -14.99 -14.68
N LEU A 144 24.61 -14.71 -13.45
CA LEU A 144 25.53 -14.55 -12.31
C LEU A 144 26.23 -15.86 -11.90
N VAL A 145 25.56 -17.00 -12.04
CA VAL A 145 26.15 -18.30 -11.68
C VAL A 145 27.01 -18.87 -12.80
N GLN A 146 26.73 -18.51 -14.05
CA GLN A 146 27.41 -19.04 -15.23
C GLN A 146 28.60 -18.18 -15.67
N ARG A 147 28.49 -16.85 -15.64
CA ARG A 147 29.57 -15.97 -16.10
C ARG A 147 30.76 -16.01 -15.15
N ASP A 148 31.96 -15.92 -15.71
CA ASP A 148 33.21 -16.05 -14.96
C ASP A 148 34.29 -15.05 -15.41
N ASP A 149 33.87 -13.97 -16.05
CA ASP A 149 34.74 -12.86 -16.45
C ASP A 149 35.18 -12.00 -15.23
N PRO A 150 36.22 -11.15 -15.38
CA PRO A 150 36.73 -10.34 -14.28
C PRO A 150 35.72 -9.36 -13.67
N GLU A 151 34.76 -8.84 -14.44
CA GLU A 151 33.71 -7.96 -13.92
C GLU A 151 32.77 -8.76 -13.02
N THR A 152 32.26 -9.89 -13.50
CA THR A 152 31.34 -10.75 -12.73
C THR A 152 31.99 -11.28 -11.45
N ARG A 153 33.24 -11.76 -11.48
CA ARG A 153 33.93 -12.25 -10.28
C ARG A 153 34.06 -11.16 -9.21
N ARG A 154 34.53 -9.96 -9.61
CA ARG A 154 34.64 -8.83 -8.69
C ARG A 154 33.27 -8.45 -8.10
N ILE A 155 32.22 -8.40 -8.93
CA ILE A 155 30.85 -8.15 -8.45
C ILE A 155 30.46 -9.17 -7.38
N LEU A 156 30.66 -10.47 -7.62
CA LEU A 156 30.30 -11.53 -6.66
C LEU A 156 31.13 -11.48 -5.38
N ASP A 157 32.39 -11.05 -5.47
CA ASP A 157 33.28 -10.90 -4.32
C ASP A 157 32.94 -9.67 -3.48
N ASP A 158 32.39 -8.61 -4.07
CA ASP A 158 32.07 -7.35 -3.40
C ASP A 158 30.60 -7.20 -3.00
N CYS A 159 29.69 -7.97 -3.61
CA CYS A 159 28.25 -7.84 -3.44
C CYS A 159 27.60 -9.12 -2.89
N ILE A 160 26.53 -8.92 -2.13
CA ILE A 160 25.51 -9.93 -1.83
C ILE A 160 24.26 -9.52 -2.58
N ILE A 161 23.86 -10.32 -3.57
CA ILE A 161 22.78 -10.00 -4.49
C ILE A 161 21.54 -10.77 -4.07
N LEU A 162 20.44 -10.06 -3.82
CA LEU A 162 19.15 -10.63 -3.44
C LEU A 162 18.21 -10.53 -4.63
N LEU A 163 17.94 -11.66 -5.29
CA LEU A 163 16.97 -11.75 -6.39
C LEU A 163 15.62 -12.21 -5.84
N VAL A 164 14.63 -11.32 -5.81
CA VAL A 164 13.36 -11.56 -5.10
C VAL A 164 12.17 -11.62 -6.05
N HIS A 165 11.39 -12.69 -6.00
CA HIS A 165 10.15 -12.78 -6.75
C HIS A 165 9.00 -12.16 -5.93
N ALA A 166 8.38 -11.10 -6.46
CA ALA A 166 7.47 -10.27 -5.66
C ALA A 166 6.01 -10.76 -5.63
N ASN A 167 5.48 -11.36 -6.71
CA ASN A 167 4.10 -11.89 -6.74
C ASN A 167 3.99 -13.28 -7.42
N PRO A 168 4.33 -14.37 -6.70
CA PRO A 168 4.22 -15.73 -7.20
C PRO A 168 2.83 -16.10 -7.74
N ASP A 169 1.77 -15.72 -7.01
CA ASP A 169 0.38 -16.08 -7.35
C ASP A 169 -0.02 -15.50 -8.71
N GLY A 170 0.30 -14.24 -8.94
CA GLY A 170 0.01 -13.55 -10.19
C GLY A 170 0.82 -14.06 -11.37
N HIS A 171 2.08 -14.44 -11.16
CA HIS A 171 2.95 -14.92 -12.24
C HIS A 171 2.40 -16.21 -12.87
N ASP A 172 1.96 -17.17 -12.05
CA ASP A 172 1.25 -18.36 -12.55
C ASP A 172 -0.02 -17.97 -13.32
N LEU A 173 -0.87 -17.12 -12.73
CA LEU A 173 -2.13 -16.73 -13.35
C LEU A 173 -1.91 -16.12 -14.75
N VAL A 174 -1.01 -15.14 -14.86
CA VAL A 174 -0.81 -14.39 -16.10
C VAL A 174 -0.10 -15.24 -17.16
N ALA A 175 0.97 -15.95 -16.80
CA ALA A 175 1.70 -16.78 -17.75
C ALA A 175 0.84 -17.94 -18.27
N ASN A 176 0.10 -18.63 -17.39
CA ASN A 176 -0.79 -19.71 -17.80
C ASN A 176 -1.94 -19.20 -18.68
N TRP A 177 -2.51 -18.03 -18.34
CA TRP A 177 -3.55 -17.41 -19.16
C TRP A 177 -3.05 -17.07 -20.57
N TYR A 178 -1.83 -16.56 -20.67
CA TYR A 178 -1.20 -16.24 -21.94
C TYR A 178 -0.94 -17.51 -22.78
N MET A 179 -0.37 -18.56 -22.18
CA MET A 179 0.09 -19.76 -22.90
C MET A 179 -1.02 -20.71 -23.37
N ARG A 180 -2.28 -20.50 -22.93
CA ARG A 180 -3.41 -21.39 -23.22
C ARG A 180 -3.84 -21.46 -24.69
N LYS A 181 -3.53 -20.43 -25.48
CA LYS A 181 -4.00 -20.31 -26.86
C LYS A 181 -3.00 -20.88 -27.86
N SER A 182 -3.55 -21.44 -28.93
CA SER A 182 -2.85 -21.84 -30.15
C SER A 182 -3.64 -21.35 -31.38
N PRO A 183 -2.96 -20.95 -32.45
CA PRO A 183 -1.49 -20.91 -32.61
C PRO A 183 -0.84 -19.75 -31.80
N PRO A 184 0.48 -19.80 -31.50
CA PRO A 184 1.14 -18.91 -30.54
C PRO A 184 0.94 -17.39 -30.78
N GLU A 185 0.82 -16.97 -32.03
CA GLU A 185 0.57 -15.58 -32.44
C GLU A 185 -0.77 -15.02 -31.95
N THR A 186 -1.71 -15.88 -31.56
CA THR A 186 -3.02 -15.49 -31.01
C THR A 186 -3.03 -15.32 -29.48
N ARG A 187 -1.91 -15.64 -28.82
CA ARG A 187 -1.76 -15.51 -27.36
C ARG A 187 -1.85 -14.05 -26.93
N SER A 188 -2.45 -13.83 -25.77
CA SER A 188 -2.58 -12.52 -25.15
C SER A 188 -2.77 -12.66 -23.65
N ALA A 189 -2.13 -11.77 -22.88
CA ALA A 189 -2.40 -11.60 -21.45
C ALA A 189 -3.61 -10.67 -21.22
N GLY A 190 -4.20 -10.13 -22.30
CA GLY A 190 -5.45 -9.40 -22.24
C GLY A 190 -6.58 -10.29 -21.72
N GLY A 191 -7.43 -9.69 -20.88
CA GLY A 191 -8.61 -10.37 -20.37
C GLY A 191 -8.34 -11.40 -19.28
N VAL A 192 -7.20 -11.38 -18.59
CA VAL A 192 -7.00 -12.16 -17.34
C VAL A 192 -8.24 -11.96 -16.44
N PRO A 193 -8.85 -13.03 -15.91
CA PRO A 193 -10.25 -12.98 -15.48
C PRO A 193 -10.46 -12.42 -14.07
N ARG A 194 -9.36 -12.19 -13.33
CA ARG A 194 -9.33 -11.68 -11.96
C ARG A 194 -8.03 -10.90 -11.71
N LEU A 195 -7.98 -10.16 -10.60
CA LEU A 195 -6.75 -9.49 -10.18
C LEU A 195 -5.61 -10.50 -9.97
N TYR A 196 -4.40 -10.12 -10.39
CA TYR A 196 -3.22 -10.98 -10.31
C TYR A 196 -2.55 -11.00 -8.92
N GLN A 197 -2.83 -10.02 -8.07
CA GLN A 197 -2.68 -10.20 -6.62
C GLN A 197 -4.09 -10.42 -6.09
N LYS A 198 -4.27 -11.42 -5.21
CA LYS A 198 -5.56 -11.95 -4.76
C LYS A 198 -6.62 -10.88 -4.47
N TYR A 199 -6.24 -9.81 -3.80
CA TYR A 199 -7.12 -8.71 -3.42
C TYR A 199 -6.84 -7.42 -4.19
N ILE A 200 -5.58 -7.05 -4.39
CA ILE A 200 -5.25 -5.65 -4.67
C ILE A 200 -4.64 -5.42 -6.06
N GLY A 201 -4.43 -6.47 -6.85
CA GLY A 201 -3.90 -6.33 -8.21
C GLY A 201 -2.63 -5.46 -8.25
N HIS A 202 -2.70 -4.34 -8.98
CA HIS A 202 -1.59 -3.38 -9.16
C HIS A 202 -1.30 -2.53 -7.92
N ASP A 203 -2.23 -2.43 -6.96
CA ASP A 203 -1.98 -1.76 -5.69
C ASP A 203 -0.99 -2.55 -4.80
N ASN A 204 -0.48 -3.72 -5.24
CA ASN A 204 0.57 -4.40 -4.50
C ASN A 204 1.88 -3.61 -4.44
N ASN A 205 2.13 -2.69 -5.37
CA ASN A 205 3.19 -1.68 -5.24
C ASN A 205 2.72 -0.42 -4.51
N ARG A 206 1.68 -0.53 -3.66
CA ARG A 206 1.08 0.55 -2.86
C ARG A 206 0.77 0.20 -1.42
N ASP A 207 1.26 -0.96 -1.01
CA ASP A 207 1.07 -1.52 0.32
C ASP A 207 2.33 -1.43 1.19
N PHE A 208 3.48 -0.97 0.68
CA PHE A 208 4.78 -1.19 1.35
C PHE A 208 4.93 -0.46 2.69
N TYR A 209 4.40 0.75 2.85
CA TYR A 209 4.38 1.38 4.18
C TYR A 209 3.32 0.76 5.11
N ALA A 210 2.22 0.25 4.54
CA ALA A 210 1.06 -0.26 5.30
C ALA A 210 1.25 -1.72 5.75
N SER A 211 2.04 -2.47 4.98
CA SER A 211 2.39 -3.88 5.18
C SER A 211 1.16 -4.77 5.48
N THR A 212 0.11 -4.64 4.67
CA THR A 212 -1.15 -5.37 4.91
C THR A 212 -1.13 -6.76 4.29
N GLN A 213 -0.55 -6.90 3.09
CA GLN A 213 -0.55 -8.15 2.34
C GLN A 213 0.61 -9.07 2.73
N PRO A 214 0.44 -10.40 2.65
CA PRO A 214 1.48 -11.37 3.01
C PRO A 214 2.79 -11.18 2.22
N GLU A 215 2.72 -10.94 0.91
CA GLU A 215 3.90 -10.75 0.06
C GLU A 215 4.68 -9.51 0.47
N THR A 216 3.99 -8.41 0.74
CA THR A 216 4.57 -7.16 1.24
C THR A 216 5.25 -7.36 2.59
N ARG A 217 4.59 -8.06 3.53
CA ARG A 217 5.17 -8.36 4.86
C ARG A 217 6.44 -9.20 4.75
N ASN A 218 6.44 -10.20 3.87
CA ASN A 218 7.62 -11.03 3.62
C ASN A 218 8.77 -10.15 3.11
N MET A 219 8.52 -9.28 2.13
CA MET A 219 9.55 -8.40 1.57
C MET A 219 10.03 -7.33 2.57
N ASN A 220 9.12 -6.70 3.31
CA ASN A 220 9.48 -5.72 4.34
C ASN A 220 10.35 -6.34 5.45
N ARG A 221 10.06 -7.58 5.85
CA ARG A 221 10.91 -8.32 6.80
C ARG A 221 12.34 -8.45 6.26
N VAL A 222 12.49 -8.86 4.99
CA VAL A 222 13.81 -9.02 4.37
C VAL A 222 14.52 -7.66 4.26
N LEU A 223 13.82 -6.61 3.81
CA LEU A 223 14.38 -5.26 3.63
C LEU A 223 14.80 -4.62 4.96
N TYR A 224 13.91 -4.58 5.95
CA TYR A 224 14.03 -3.71 7.12
C TYR A 224 14.41 -4.41 8.41
N HIS A 225 14.41 -5.75 8.43
CA HIS A 225 14.76 -6.52 9.63
C HIS A 225 15.96 -7.44 9.42
N GLU A 226 16.17 -7.93 8.19
CA GLU A 226 17.18 -8.94 7.91
C GLU A 226 18.38 -8.40 7.16
N TRP A 227 18.21 -7.86 5.96
CA TRP A 227 19.32 -7.62 5.03
C TRP A 227 19.77 -6.17 4.89
N TYR A 228 18.86 -5.21 5.02
CA TYR A 228 19.16 -3.78 4.95
C TYR A 228 19.95 -3.38 3.69
N PRO A 229 19.42 -3.61 2.48
CA PRO A 229 20.15 -3.35 1.24
C PRO A 229 20.54 -1.89 1.08
N GLN A 230 21.74 -1.64 0.54
CA GLN A 230 22.18 -0.28 0.19
C GLN A 230 21.50 0.21 -1.09
N ILE A 231 21.21 -0.70 -2.03
CA ILE A 231 20.49 -0.41 -3.28
C ILE A 231 19.32 -1.38 -3.43
N VAL A 232 18.14 -0.86 -3.77
CA VAL A 232 16.91 -1.61 -4.04
C VAL A 232 16.44 -1.28 -5.45
N TYR A 233 16.38 -2.28 -6.33
CA TYR A 233 16.01 -2.08 -7.73
C TYR A 233 14.78 -2.89 -8.14
N ASN A 234 13.71 -2.20 -8.51
CA ASN A 234 12.46 -2.80 -8.97
C ASN A 234 12.35 -2.67 -10.50
N HIS A 235 12.22 -3.81 -11.19
CA HIS A 235 11.91 -3.83 -12.62
C HIS A 235 10.41 -3.64 -12.83
N HIS A 236 10.05 -2.77 -13.77
CA HIS A 236 8.67 -2.55 -14.17
C HIS A 236 8.49 -2.49 -15.70
N GLN A 237 7.23 -2.52 -16.12
CA GLN A 237 6.78 -2.23 -17.49
C GLN A 237 5.51 -1.38 -17.49
N THR A 238 5.22 -0.58 -18.51
CA THR A 238 5.95 -0.41 -19.76
C THR A 238 6.64 0.95 -19.82
N GLY A 239 7.83 0.98 -20.41
CA GLY A 239 8.52 2.23 -20.70
C GLY A 239 7.68 3.20 -21.55
N PRO A 240 7.98 4.51 -21.51
CA PRO A 240 7.20 5.51 -22.23
C PRO A 240 7.17 5.29 -23.76
N ALA A 241 6.08 5.66 -24.44
CA ALA A 241 5.90 5.37 -25.87
C ALA A 241 6.95 6.07 -26.76
N GLY A 242 7.63 5.32 -27.64
CA GLY A 242 8.71 5.86 -28.49
C GLY A 242 10.09 5.91 -27.80
N THR A 243 10.21 5.27 -26.63
CA THR A 243 11.48 4.93 -25.96
C THR A 243 11.51 3.43 -25.67
N VAL A 244 12.65 2.90 -25.23
CA VAL A 244 12.79 1.53 -24.72
C VAL A 244 12.56 1.48 -23.22
N MET A 245 13.18 2.39 -22.46
CA MET A 245 13.19 2.34 -21.01
C MET A 245 13.11 3.75 -20.41
N PHE A 246 12.36 3.91 -19.33
CA PHE A 246 12.63 4.96 -18.36
C PHE A 246 13.62 4.43 -17.32
N ALA A 247 14.69 5.16 -17.06
CA ALA A 247 15.59 4.93 -15.94
C ALA A 247 15.84 6.26 -15.21
N PRO A 248 16.01 6.26 -13.87
CA PRO A 248 16.28 7.49 -13.12
C PRO A 248 17.57 8.17 -13.63
N PRO A 249 17.82 9.45 -13.30
CA PRO A 249 17.25 10.21 -12.18
C PRO A 249 15.76 10.57 -12.33
N PHE A 250 15.08 10.71 -11.20
CA PHE A 250 13.66 11.11 -11.13
C PHE A 250 13.49 12.62 -11.25
N ARG A 251 12.30 13.07 -11.67
CA ARG A 251 11.94 14.50 -11.57
C ARG A 251 11.54 14.86 -10.14
N ASP A 252 11.59 16.14 -9.80
CA ASP A 252 10.99 16.66 -8.58
C ASP A 252 9.46 16.46 -8.57
N PRO A 253 8.80 16.40 -7.40
CA PRO A 253 9.38 16.59 -6.06
C PRO A 253 9.97 15.33 -5.41
N PHE A 254 10.89 15.57 -4.47
CA PHE A 254 11.49 14.59 -3.55
C PHE A 254 11.06 14.92 -2.10
N PRO A 255 10.83 13.93 -1.22
CA PRO A 255 10.45 14.19 0.18
C PRO A 255 11.53 14.95 0.95
N TYR A 256 11.12 15.91 1.77
CA TYR A 256 12.02 16.88 2.39
C TYR A 256 12.70 16.36 3.66
N GLU A 257 12.13 15.32 4.27
CA GLU A 257 12.60 14.66 5.48
C GLU A 257 13.73 13.65 5.23
N CYS A 258 13.83 13.12 4.01
CA CYS A 258 14.85 12.15 3.62
C CYS A 258 16.23 12.81 3.53
N ASP A 259 17.29 12.04 3.83
CA ASP A 259 18.66 12.58 3.79
C ASP A 259 19.08 12.85 2.33
N PRO A 260 19.67 14.03 2.03
CA PRO A 260 20.07 14.38 0.66
C PRO A 260 21.13 13.43 0.07
N LEU A 261 21.90 12.70 0.89
CA LEU A 261 22.82 11.67 0.38
C LEU A 261 22.09 10.56 -0.35
N CYS A 262 20.85 10.21 0.04
CA CYS A 262 20.05 9.22 -0.66
C CYS A 262 19.79 9.67 -2.11
N ARG A 263 19.32 10.91 -2.30
CA ARG A 263 19.04 11.50 -3.62
C ARG A 263 20.28 11.60 -4.50
N VAL A 264 21.39 12.13 -3.97
CA VAL A 264 22.61 12.31 -4.78
C VAL A 264 23.27 10.97 -5.11
N THR A 265 23.19 9.98 -4.22
CA THR A 265 23.64 8.61 -4.52
C THR A 265 22.76 7.97 -5.59
N LEU A 266 21.44 8.19 -5.56
CA LEU A 266 20.54 7.75 -6.61
C LEU A 266 20.92 8.34 -7.97
N ASP A 267 21.23 9.63 -8.04
CA ASP A 267 21.67 10.29 -9.27
C ASP A 267 23.01 9.71 -9.77
N ALA A 268 23.91 9.34 -8.87
CA ALA A 268 25.18 8.71 -9.23
C ALA A 268 25.00 7.29 -9.80
N VAL A 269 24.15 6.46 -9.19
CA VAL A 269 23.81 5.13 -9.72
C VAL A 269 23.11 5.28 -11.08
N SER A 270 22.19 6.24 -11.18
CA SER A 270 21.48 6.56 -12.41
C SER A 270 22.44 6.94 -13.56
N ALA A 271 23.42 7.81 -13.28
CA ALA A 271 24.44 8.17 -14.26
C ALA A 271 25.24 6.95 -14.74
N ALA A 272 25.59 6.03 -13.84
CA ALA A 272 26.27 4.78 -14.20
C ALA A 272 25.40 3.88 -15.11
N MET A 273 24.08 3.82 -14.87
CA MET A 273 23.14 3.12 -15.75
C MET A 273 23.12 3.71 -17.15
N HIS A 274 22.87 5.02 -17.27
CA HIS A 274 22.82 5.71 -18.58
C HIS A 274 24.16 5.62 -19.33
N GLN A 275 25.29 5.76 -18.64
CA GLN A 275 26.60 5.56 -19.23
C GLN A 275 26.75 4.15 -19.81
N ARG A 276 26.34 3.11 -19.07
CA ARG A 276 26.45 1.73 -19.54
C ARG A 276 25.55 1.46 -20.75
N PHE A 277 24.32 1.95 -20.76
CA PHE A 277 23.45 1.81 -21.93
C PHE A 277 24.08 2.43 -23.18
N ILE A 278 24.61 3.64 -23.08
CA ILE A 278 25.28 4.31 -24.21
C ILE A 278 26.54 3.53 -24.64
N ALA A 279 27.37 3.09 -23.68
CA ALA A 279 28.59 2.34 -23.95
C ALA A 279 28.33 0.99 -24.62
N GLU A 280 27.20 0.33 -24.30
CA GLU A 280 26.75 -0.90 -24.94
C GLU A 280 25.90 -0.68 -26.21
N ASN A 281 25.85 0.56 -26.71
CA ASN A 281 25.08 0.94 -27.90
C ASN A 281 23.57 0.61 -27.78
N LYS A 282 22.98 0.92 -26.62
CA LYS A 282 21.57 0.68 -26.28
C LYS A 282 20.77 1.98 -26.22
N PRO A 283 20.22 2.46 -27.36
CA PRO A 283 19.44 3.70 -27.40
C PRO A 283 18.05 3.57 -26.75
N GLY A 284 17.38 4.70 -26.58
CA GLY A 284 15.99 4.79 -26.16
C GLY A 284 15.77 4.77 -24.65
N VAL A 285 16.81 5.05 -23.85
CA VAL A 285 16.65 5.18 -22.39
C VAL A 285 16.46 6.66 -22.02
N THR A 286 15.33 6.99 -21.40
CA THR A 286 14.96 8.35 -20.99
C THR A 286 14.97 8.53 -19.47
N MET A 287 15.05 9.76 -18.98
CA MET A 287 15.10 10.13 -17.56
C MET A 287 14.31 11.40 -17.25
N ARG A 288 14.12 11.73 -15.97
CA ARG A 288 13.46 12.97 -15.49
C ARG A 288 12.15 13.27 -16.20
N SER A 289 12.11 14.28 -17.08
CA SER A 289 10.91 14.73 -17.79
C SER A 289 10.39 13.74 -18.84
N GLY A 290 11.16 12.69 -19.16
CA GLY A 290 10.75 11.61 -20.04
C GLY A 290 9.55 10.78 -19.53
N ALA A 291 9.22 10.88 -18.24
CA ALA A 291 8.06 10.26 -17.61
C ALA A 291 7.57 11.03 -16.37
N SER A 292 6.44 10.63 -15.80
CA SER A 292 5.82 11.32 -14.65
C SER A 292 6.42 10.95 -13.28
N TYR A 293 7.34 9.99 -13.20
CA TYR A 293 7.86 9.45 -11.94
C TYR A 293 8.61 10.50 -11.12
N SER A 294 8.06 10.82 -9.95
CA SER A 294 8.76 11.54 -8.88
C SER A 294 9.15 10.58 -7.75
N ALA A 295 9.78 11.10 -6.70
CA ALA A 295 10.17 10.34 -5.51
C ALA A 295 9.31 10.66 -4.27
N TRP A 296 8.33 11.55 -4.40
CA TRP A 296 7.52 12.08 -3.30
C TRP A 296 6.87 11.01 -2.43
N TRP A 297 6.06 10.14 -3.04
CA TRP A 297 5.11 9.31 -2.33
C TRP A 297 5.71 8.05 -1.68
N ASN A 298 5.44 7.80 -0.39
CA ASN A 298 6.06 6.76 0.45
C ASN A 298 5.46 5.32 0.32
N GLY A 299 4.57 5.03 -0.63
CA GLY A 299 3.85 3.73 -0.64
C GLY A 299 4.35 2.63 -1.55
N GLY A 300 5.31 2.91 -2.43
CA GLY A 300 5.90 1.89 -3.30
C GLY A 300 7.06 1.16 -2.64
N LEU A 301 7.42 0.00 -3.20
CA LEU A 301 8.58 -0.78 -2.77
C LEU A 301 9.83 0.10 -2.76
N ARG A 302 10.22 0.68 -3.91
CA ARG A 302 11.38 1.58 -3.97
C ARG A 302 11.23 2.82 -3.10
N THR A 303 10.03 3.41 -3.04
CA THR A 303 9.89 4.75 -2.46
C THR A 303 9.87 4.72 -0.96
N THR A 304 9.34 3.65 -0.36
CA THR A 304 9.45 3.40 1.09
C THR A 304 10.91 3.33 1.53
N THR A 305 11.79 2.79 0.67
CA THR A 305 13.20 2.56 1.02
C THR A 305 14.02 3.85 1.17
N TYR A 306 13.60 4.97 0.56
CA TYR A 306 14.25 6.28 0.75
C TYR A 306 14.20 6.74 2.21
N TYR A 307 13.07 6.47 2.87
CA TYR A 307 12.84 6.81 4.27
C TYR A 307 13.63 5.89 5.23
N HIS A 308 14.27 4.85 4.68
CA HIS A 308 15.08 3.86 5.37
C HIS A 308 16.56 3.94 4.97
N ASN A 309 16.99 5.09 4.42
CA ASN A 309 18.37 5.37 4.01
C ASN A 309 18.91 4.44 2.90
N MET A 310 18.02 3.86 2.09
CA MET A 310 18.40 2.99 0.97
C MET A 310 18.20 3.70 -0.37
N VAL A 311 18.96 3.31 -1.39
CA VAL A 311 18.84 3.87 -2.74
C VAL A 311 17.83 3.06 -3.55
N GLY A 312 16.58 3.52 -3.59
CA GLY A 312 15.49 2.90 -4.36
C GLY A 312 15.49 3.28 -5.84
N ILE A 313 15.48 2.30 -6.74
CA ILE A 313 15.54 2.49 -8.20
C ILE A 313 14.34 1.80 -8.82
N LEU A 314 13.78 2.42 -9.86
CA LEU A 314 12.79 1.81 -10.72
C LEU A 314 13.11 2.11 -12.17
N THR A 315 12.98 1.09 -13.01
CA THR A 315 12.96 1.25 -14.46
C THR A 315 11.64 0.78 -14.99
N GLU A 316 11.14 1.45 -16.03
CA GLU A 316 10.02 0.92 -16.81
C GLU A 316 10.49 0.61 -18.21
N THR A 317 10.42 -0.65 -18.61
CA THR A 317 10.94 -1.13 -19.90
C THR A 317 9.80 -1.60 -20.79
N ILE A 318 9.79 -1.20 -22.06
CA ILE A 318 8.85 -1.77 -23.02
C ILE A 318 9.10 -3.28 -23.15
N GLY A 319 8.09 -4.05 -23.52
CA GLY A 319 8.27 -5.48 -23.78
C GLY A 319 6.96 -6.22 -23.73
N SER A 320 6.82 -7.20 -24.61
CA SER A 320 5.68 -8.10 -24.68
C SER A 320 6.15 -9.40 -25.33
N PRO A 321 5.64 -10.57 -24.90
CA PRO A 321 5.96 -11.84 -25.52
C PRO A 321 5.53 -11.88 -27.00
N ASN A 322 4.49 -11.14 -27.37
CA ASN A 322 4.21 -10.84 -28.78
C ASN A 322 5.11 -9.66 -29.20
N PRO A 323 5.86 -9.75 -30.31
CA PRO A 323 6.62 -8.62 -30.83
C PRO A 323 5.74 -7.37 -30.98
N ILE A 324 6.26 -6.22 -30.52
CA ILE A 324 5.58 -4.92 -30.58
C ILE A 324 6.36 -3.96 -31.48
N GLN A 325 5.80 -2.77 -31.74
CA GLN A 325 6.51 -1.71 -32.43
C GLN A 325 6.94 -0.64 -31.43
N VAL A 326 8.18 -0.16 -31.55
CA VAL A 326 8.57 1.16 -31.02
C VAL A 326 7.95 2.20 -31.95
N PRO A 327 6.93 2.96 -31.51
CA PRO A 327 6.23 3.86 -32.41
C PRO A 327 7.06 5.10 -32.72
N PHE A 328 6.89 5.66 -33.92
CA PHE A 328 7.42 6.98 -34.24
C PHE A 328 6.75 8.06 -33.37
N ARG A 329 7.59 8.82 -32.65
CA ARG A 329 7.20 10.00 -31.88
C ARG A 329 8.16 11.13 -32.23
N ARG A 330 7.66 12.14 -32.95
CA ARG A 330 8.48 13.26 -33.45
C ARG A 330 9.30 13.91 -32.34
N GLU A 331 8.70 14.08 -31.17
CA GLU A 331 9.29 14.71 -29.98
C GLU A 331 10.37 13.87 -29.31
N ARG A 332 10.59 12.63 -29.77
CA ARG A 332 11.59 11.68 -29.24
C ARG A 332 12.65 11.27 -30.25
N GLN A 333 12.71 11.94 -31.40
CA GLN A 333 13.74 11.67 -32.41
C GLN A 333 14.94 12.59 -32.31
N LEU A 334 14.82 13.68 -31.55
CA LEU A 334 15.91 14.62 -31.30
C LEU A 334 16.58 14.29 -29.95
N PRO A 335 17.91 14.11 -29.92
CA PRO A 335 18.64 13.97 -28.67
C PRO A 335 18.41 15.17 -27.75
N SER A 336 18.26 14.90 -26.46
CA SER A 336 18.18 15.91 -25.40
C SER A 336 18.92 15.43 -24.16
N MET A 337 19.05 16.28 -23.13
CA MET A 337 19.66 15.86 -21.87
C MET A 337 18.87 14.74 -21.16
N ASP A 338 17.56 14.67 -21.39
CA ASP A 338 16.68 13.67 -20.78
C ASP A 338 16.46 12.44 -21.70
N LEU A 339 16.93 12.48 -22.94
CA LEU A 339 16.96 11.37 -23.91
C LEU A 339 18.21 11.52 -24.81
N PRO A 340 19.41 11.14 -24.31
CA PRO A 340 20.67 11.47 -24.97
C PRO A 340 20.92 10.63 -26.24
N PHE A 341 20.36 9.43 -26.30
CA PHE A 341 20.52 8.52 -27.43
C PHE A 341 19.14 7.98 -27.86
N PRO A 342 18.39 8.71 -28.71
CA PRO A 342 17.11 8.26 -29.23
C PRO A 342 17.18 6.94 -29.99
N ILE A 343 16.10 6.16 -29.93
CA ILE A 343 15.94 4.92 -30.69
C ILE A 343 15.08 5.15 -31.94
N GLU A 344 15.44 4.51 -33.05
CA GLU A 344 14.62 4.50 -34.26
C GLU A 344 13.40 3.60 -34.12
N PRO A 345 12.25 3.96 -34.75
CA PRO A 345 11.09 3.08 -34.81
C PRO A 345 11.43 1.72 -35.42
N GLN A 346 11.10 0.65 -34.71
CA GLN A 346 11.43 -0.71 -35.13
C GLN A 346 10.54 -1.74 -34.44
N THR A 347 10.52 -2.96 -34.99
CA THR A 347 9.98 -4.12 -34.28
C THR A 347 10.84 -4.42 -33.06
N TRP A 348 10.20 -4.55 -31.91
CA TRP A 348 10.81 -4.83 -30.62
C TRP A 348 10.36 -6.19 -30.08
N ARG A 349 11.32 -7.00 -29.66
CA ARG A 349 11.09 -8.36 -29.12
C ARG A 349 11.36 -8.40 -27.62
N LEU A 350 10.68 -9.31 -26.91
CA LEU A 350 10.85 -9.44 -25.46
C LEU A 350 12.31 -9.72 -25.07
N ARG A 351 13.02 -10.54 -25.87
CA ARG A 351 14.44 -10.84 -25.67
C ARG A 351 15.33 -9.59 -25.58
N GLN A 352 15.10 -8.59 -26.43
CA GLN A 352 15.84 -7.32 -26.38
C GLN A 352 15.58 -6.60 -25.05
N SER A 353 14.36 -6.68 -24.54
CA SER A 353 14.00 -6.08 -23.24
C SER A 353 14.70 -6.79 -22.08
N VAL A 354 14.78 -8.13 -22.12
CA VAL A 354 15.55 -8.94 -21.16
C VAL A 354 17.02 -8.49 -21.17
N GLU A 355 17.61 -8.29 -22.35
CA GLU A 355 18.98 -7.83 -22.48
C GLU A 355 19.18 -6.42 -21.90
N TYR A 356 18.24 -5.49 -22.08
CA TYR A 356 18.29 -4.16 -21.44
C TYR A 356 18.21 -4.28 -19.91
N SER A 357 17.35 -5.15 -19.37
CA SER A 357 17.28 -5.42 -17.93
C SER A 357 18.59 -6.00 -17.39
N ILE A 358 19.27 -6.89 -18.11
CA ILE A 358 20.59 -7.41 -17.72
C ILE A 358 21.65 -6.29 -17.71
N THR A 359 21.68 -5.41 -18.73
CA THR A 359 22.56 -4.23 -18.73
C THR A 359 22.29 -3.32 -17.53
N ALA A 360 21.02 -3.05 -17.21
CA ALA A 360 20.63 -2.25 -16.07
C ALA A 360 21.11 -2.87 -14.75
N ASN A 361 20.89 -4.17 -14.56
CA ASN A 361 21.35 -4.92 -13.39
C ASN A 361 22.86 -4.83 -13.24
N TYR A 362 23.60 -5.10 -14.30
CA TYR A 362 25.05 -5.07 -14.28
C TYR A 362 25.62 -3.66 -14.07
N ALA A 363 24.97 -2.59 -14.55
CA ALA A 363 25.36 -1.21 -14.22
C ALA A 363 25.26 -0.93 -12.72
N ILE A 364 24.15 -1.34 -12.10
CA ILE A 364 23.93 -1.18 -10.66
C ILE A 364 24.92 -2.02 -9.86
N LEU A 365 25.12 -3.28 -10.23
CA LEU A 365 26.04 -4.19 -9.56
C LEU A 365 27.49 -3.74 -9.69
N ASP A 366 27.89 -3.22 -10.85
CA ASP A 366 29.23 -2.67 -11.06
C ASP A 366 29.46 -1.45 -10.16
N TYR A 367 28.49 -0.52 -10.11
CA TYR A 367 28.54 0.62 -9.21
C TYR A 367 28.62 0.15 -7.74
N ALA A 368 27.77 -0.80 -7.35
CA ALA A 368 27.73 -1.33 -5.99
C ALA A 368 29.05 -1.96 -5.55
N SER A 369 29.73 -2.67 -6.45
CA SER A 369 31.05 -3.26 -6.19
C SER A 369 32.13 -2.18 -6.11
N ARG A 370 32.19 -1.24 -7.06
CA ARG A 370 33.25 -0.20 -7.09
C ARG A 370 33.16 0.78 -5.92
N TYR A 371 31.96 1.06 -5.45
CA TYR A 371 31.69 2.03 -4.38
C TYR A 371 31.21 1.38 -3.08
N ARG A 372 31.54 0.10 -2.87
CA ARG A 372 31.09 -0.73 -1.73
C ARG A 372 31.25 -0.07 -0.37
N GLU A 373 32.47 0.35 -0.04
CA GLU A 373 32.77 0.99 1.25
C GLU A 373 31.98 2.30 1.41
N SER A 374 31.90 3.11 0.35
CA SER A 374 31.16 4.37 0.35
C SER A 374 29.65 4.16 0.54
N LEU A 375 29.06 3.17 -0.12
CA LEU A 375 27.64 2.86 0.04
C LEU A 375 27.32 2.44 1.48
N LEU A 376 28.10 1.53 2.04
CA LEU A 376 27.96 1.06 3.42
C LEU A 376 28.14 2.22 4.43
N LEU A 377 29.15 3.07 4.23
CA LEU A 377 29.40 4.21 5.09
C LEU A 377 28.34 5.32 4.96
N ASN A 378 27.82 5.55 3.74
CA ASN A 378 26.77 6.54 3.49
C ASN A 378 25.47 6.15 4.19
N VAL A 379 25.09 4.87 4.17
CA VAL A 379 23.93 4.38 4.92
C VAL A 379 24.07 4.65 6.41
N TRP A 380 25.25 4.36 6.99
CA TRP A 380 25.55 4.72 8.38
C TRP A 380 25.48 6.24 8.61
N ARG A 381 26.04 7.05 7.72
CA ARG A 381 26.05 8.51 7.83
C ARG A 381 24.63 9.08 7.82
N MET A 382 23.77 8.61 6.92
CA MET A 382 22.36 9.01 6.87
C MET A 382 21.62 8.62 8.17
N GLY A 383 21.87 7.40 8.68
CA GLY A 383 21.30 6.95 9.96
C GLY A 383 21.78 7.80 11.15
N ARG A 384 23.07 8.15 11.20
CA ARG A 384 23.64 9.06 12.21
C ARG A 384 23.03 10.45 12.15
N ASN A 385 22.93 11.03 10.95
CA ASN A 385 22.29 12.33 10.74
C ASN A 385 20.84 12.30 11.26
N SER A 386 20.09 11.23 10.99
CA SER A 386 18.73 11.04 11.49
C SER A 386 18.67 10.96 13.02
N ILE A 387 19.56 10.19 13.65
CA ILE A 387 19.63 10.10 15.12
C ILE A 387 19.96 11.47 15.74
N GLU A 388 20.94 12.19 15.19
CA GLU A 388 21.34 13.52 15.66
C GLU A 388 20.21 14.54 15.50
N LYS A 389 19.51 14.54 14.36
CA LYS A 389 18.30 15.36 14.14
C LYS A 389 17.18 15.00 15.12
N GLY A 390 17.03 13.73 15.49
CA GLY A 390 16.04 13.29 16.48
C GLY A 390 16.36 13.69 17.92
N LEU A 391 17.62 14.02 18.22
CA LEU A 391 18.08 14.47 19.54
C LEU A 391 18.14 16.01 19.66
N SER A 392 18.15 16.72 18.54
CA SER A 392 18.31 18.17 18.47
C SER A 392 17.04 18.86 18.00
N ASP A 393 17.03 20.19 18.09
CA ASP A 393 15.95 21.01 17.53
C ASP A 393 16.16 21.14 16.03
N THR A 394 15.23 20.60 15.25
CA THR A 394 15.25 20.64 13.79
C THR A 394 13.93 21.10 13.21
N TRP A 395 13.95 21.55 11.95
CA TRP A 395 12.76 21.99 11.23
C TRP A 395 12.78 21.36 9.84
N THR A 396 11.83 20.49 9.56
CA THR A 396 11.64 19.95 8.21
C THR A 396 11.21 21.08 7.27
N PRO A 397 11.87 21.25 6.10
CA PRO A 397 11.48 22.28 5.14
C PRO A 397 10.01 22.17 4.73
N HIS A 398 9.29 23.29 4.78
CA HIS A 398 7.88 23.37 4.41
C HIS A 398 7.71 24.46 3.35
N PRO A 399 7.37 24.12 2.08
CA PRO A 399 7.39 25.07 0.97
C PRO A 399 6.51 26.31 1.23
N ARG A 400 5.31 26.14 1.79
CA ARG A 400 4.44 27.28 2.13
C ARG A 400 5.01 28.18 3.24
N ARG A 401 5.67 27.62 4.27
CA ARG A 401 6.31 28.40 5.33
C ARG A 401 7.49 29.19 4.79
N ILE A 402 8.30 28.55 3.94
CA ILE A 402 9.43 29.18 3.27
C ILE A 402 8.96 30.33 2.37
N ALA A 403 7.91 30.11 1.57
CA ALA A 403 7.37 31.13 0.68
C ALA A 403 6.77 32.34 1.44
N ALA A 404 6.25 32.12 2.65
CA ALA A 404 5.65 33.18 3.47
C ALA A 404 6.65 33.92 4.38
N ALA A 405 7.87 33.40 4.55
CA ALA A 405 8.85 33.92 5.49
C ALA A 405 9.75 35.01 4.90
N ASN A 406 10.02 36.06 5.67
CA ASN A 406 10.96 37.14 5.33
C ASN A 406 12.34 36.95 6.00
N SER A 407 12.48 35.97 6.89
CA SER A 407 13.72 35.69 7.61
C SER A 407 13.86 34.22 8.00
N LEU A 408 15.09 33.77 8.28
CA LEU A 408 15.34 32.41 8.78
C LEU A 408 14.68 32.16 10.15
N GLN A 409 14.53 33.20 10.96
CA GLN A 409 13.88 33.12 12.28
C GLN A 409 12.39 32.76 12.14
N GLU A 410 11.70 33.30 11.13
CA GLU A 410 10.31 32.96 10.82
C GLU A 410 10.13 31.52 10.31
N ILE A 411 11.15 30.94 9.67
CA ILE A 411 11.15 29.53 9.25
C ILE A 411 11.42 28.60 10.44
N ARG A 412 12.21 29.06 11.43
CA ARG A 412 12.70 28.29 12.58
C ARG A 412 12.06 28.72 13.90
N ARG A 413 10.75 28.95 13.91
CA ARG A 413 10.03 29.25 15.16
C ARG A 413 10.08 28.04 16.12
N PRO A 414 10.33 28.22 17.44
CA PRO A 414 10.46 27.11 18.38
C PRO A 414 9.26 26.12 18.41
N GLU A 415 8.05 26.62 18.21
CA GLU A 415 6.81 25.83 18.13
C GLU A 415 6.71 24.97 16.86
N ASP A 416 7.43 25.35 15.80
CA ASP A 416 7.45 24.72 14.49
C ASP A 416 8.53 23.63 14.36
N ARG A 417 9.30 23.37 15.44
CA ARG A 417 10.30 22.30 15.51
C ARG A 417 9.67 20.96 15.21
N ASP A 418 10.41 20.05 14.59
CA ASP A 418 10.06 18.64 14.48
C ASP A 418 9.93 18.01 15.88
N ALA A 419 9.03 17.04 16.04
CA ALA A 419 8.92 16.31 17.29
C ALA A 419 10.17 15.50 17.61
N LYS A 420 10.49 15.32 18.89
CA LYS A 420 11.52 14.39 19.35
C LYS A 420 10.94 13.03 19.75
N LEU A 421 9.65 13.01 20.09
CA LEU A 421 8.91 11.83 20.49
C LEU A 421 7.44 11.93 20.07
N TYR A 422 6.89 10.82 19.58
CA TYR A 422 5.44 10.61 19.57
C TYR A 422 5.05 9.63 20.67
N VAL A 423 3.97 9.95 21.39
CA VAL A 423 3.36 9.05 22.37
C VAL A 423 2.00 8.61 21.85
N ILE A 424 1.73 7.31 21.85
CA ILE A 424 0.42 6.75 21.53
C ILE A 424 -0.19 6.24 22.83
N PRO A 425 -1.09 7.01 23.46
CA PRO A 425 -1.69 6.66 24.75
C PRO A 425 -2.55 5.39 24.63
N ASN A 426 -2.51 4.53 25.64
CA ASN A 426 -3.32 3.30 25.64
C ASN A 426 -4.74 3.47 26.22
N ASP A 427 -5.10 4.68 26.65
CA ASP A 427 -6.42 5.05 27.18
C ASP A 427 -7.34 5.63 26.11
N GLN A 428 -6.89 5.74 24.85
CA GLN A 428 -7.75 6.12 23.73
C GLN A 428 -8.80 5.03 23.43
N PRO A 429 -10.01 5.39 22.96
CA PRO A 429 -11.11 4.43 22.81
C PRO A 429 -10.76 3.21 21.95
N ASP A 430 -10.22 3.42 20.74
CA ASP A 430 -9.85 2.35 19.79
C ASP A 430 -8.35 2.05 19.81
N PHE A 431 -7.84 1.66 20.98
CA PHE A 431 -6.43 1.27 21.11
C PHE A 431 -6.08 0.02 20.28
N GLY A 432 -7.06 -0.82 19.93
CA GLY A 432 -6.87 -1.94 19.00
C GLY A 432 -6.42 -1.48 17.61
N THR A 433 -7.06 -0.45 17.06
CA THR A 433 -6.62 0.21 15.82
C THR A 433 -5.26 0.90 15.99
N ALA A 434 -4.98 1.53 17.13
CA ALA A 434 -3.65 2.08 17.42
C ALA A 434 -2.54 1.01 17.43
N VAL A 435 -2.81 -0.20 17.95
CA VAL A 435 -1.89 -1.34 17.88
C VAL A 435 -1.65 -1.79 16.42
N LYS A 436 -2.66 -1.73 15.55
CA LYS A 436 -2.50 -2.01 14.11
C LYS A 436 -1.55 -0.99 13.46
N PHE A 437 -1.70 0.29 13.78
CA PHE A 437 -0.77 1.35 13.35
C PHE A 437 0.66 1.15 13.89
N VAL A 438 0.81 0.79 15.17
CA VAL A 438 2.14 0.48 15.75
C VAL A 438 2.78 -0.71 15.04
N ASN A 439 2.01 -1.74 14.72
CA ASN A 439 2.50 -2.89 13.99
C ASN A 439 2.92 -2.55 12.56
N MET A 440 2.23 -1.62 11.89
CA MET A 440 2.66 -1.09 10.60
C MET A 440 4.03 -0.40 10.67
N LEU A 441 4.31 0.34 11.75
CA LEU A 441 5.64 0.91 12.01
C LEU A 441 6.69 -0.18 12.30
N ILE A 442 6.35 -1.19 13.09
CA ILE A 442 7.26 -2.30 13.40
C ILE A 442 7.59 -3.10 12.14
N ASP A 443 6.59 -3.41 11.33
CA ASP A 443 6.76 -4.20 10.09
C ASP A 443 7.67 -3.47 9.08
N THR A 444 7.79 -2.14 9.18
CA THR A 444 8.72 -1.30 8.39
C THR A 444 10.05 -0.99 9.08
N GLY A 445 10.33 -1.58 10.25
CA GLY A 445 11.63 -1.49 10.90
C GLY A 445 11.78 -0.34 11.90
N ILE A 446 10.68 0.31 12.30
CA ILE A 446 10.68 1.32 13.35
C ILE A 446 10.73 0.67 14.72
N GLU A 447 11.62 1.18 15.57
CA GLU A 447 11.75 0.76 16.95
C GLU A 447 10.73 1.48 17.84
N ILE A 448 10.05 0.71 18.68
CA ILE A 448 8.97 1.16 19.55
C ILE A 448 9.31 0.78 20.99
N GLU A 449 9.04 1.67 21.95
CA GLU A 449 9.09 1.37 23.38
C GLU A 449 7.67 1.39 23.98
N ARG A 450 7.53 0.80 25.16
CA ARG A 450 6.28 0.77 25.92
C ARG A 450 6.53 1.24 27.35
N THR A 451 5.73 2.20 27.83
CA THR A 451 5.86 2.76 29.19
C THR A 451 5.57 1.70 30.25
N ARG A 452 6.35 1.68 31.34
CA ARG A 452 6.09 0.82 32.52
C ARG A 452 5.29 1.52 33.60
N GLN A 453 5.30 2.85 33.61
CA GLN A 453 4.65 3.70 34.61
C GLN A 453 3.95 4.86 33.91
N ALA A 454 2.98 5.46 34.61
CA ALA A 454 2.35 6.67 34.13
C ALA A 454 3.31 7.87 34.24
N VAL A 455 3.31 8.77 33.25
CA VAL A 455 4.23 9.91 33.16
C VAL A 455 3.46 11.14 32.70
N GLN A 456 3.73 12.31 33.29
CA GLN A 456 3.19 13.59 32.82
C GLN A 456 3.97 14.09 31.61
N VAL A 457 3.27 14.42 30.52
CA VAL A 457 3.84 14.95 29.27
C VAL A 457 2.99 16.13 28.83
N ASP A 458 3.58 17.33 28.78
CA ASP A 458 2.90 18.57 28.39
C ASP A 458 1.55 18.80 29.11
N GLY A 459 1.48 18.43 30.40
CA GLY A 459 0.28 18.54 31.23
C GLY A 459 -0.76 17.43 31.07
N ARG A 460 -0.53 16.44 30.19
CA ARG A 460 -1.35 15.24 30.05
C ARG A 460 -0.69 14.05 30.74
N LEU A 461 -1.47 13.33 31.54
CA LEU A 461 -1.06 12.05 32.11
C LEU A 461 -1.04 10.99 31.01
N VAL A 462 0.14 10.48 30.68
CA VAL A 462 0.33 9.32 29.80
C VAL A 462 0.30 8.06 30.68
N PRO A 463 -0.66 7.15 30.50
CA PRO A 463 -0.75 5.93 31.29
C PRO A 463 0.39 4.92 31.01
N ALA A 464 0.61 4.03 31.98
CA ALA A 464 1.48 2.87 31.81
C ALA A 464 0.94 1.95 30.69
N GLY A 465 1.84 1.41 29.87
CA GLY A 465 1.50 0.57 28.72
C GLY A 465 1.26 1.33 27.41
N SER A 466 1.43 2.65 27.40
CA SER A 466 1.42 3.50 26.19
C SER A 466 2.67 3.27 25.33
N TYR A 467 2.58 3.48 24.03
CA TYR A 467 3.73 3.33 23.12
C TYR A 467 4.49 4.64 22.93
N LEU A 468 5.80 4.53 22.80
CA LEU A 468 6.72 5.63 22.54
C LEU A 468 7.43 5.39 21.20
N VAL A 469 7.41 6.38 20.32
CA VAL A 469 8.11 6.38 19.03
C VAL A 469 9.10 7.53 19.00
N ARG A 470 10.37 7.24 19.31
CA ARG A 470 11.43 8.25 19.36
C ARG A 470 11.93 8.58 17.96
N LEU A 471 12.17 9.86 17.68
CA LEU A 471 12.77 10.28 16.40
C LEU A 471 14.29 10.07 16.38
N ALA A 472 14.93 9.83 17.53
CA ALA A 472 16.35 9.54 17.65
C ALA A 472 16.70 8.09 17.21
N GLN A 473 16.34 7.73 15.98
CA GLN A 473 16.66 6.46 15.33
C GLN A 473 16.92 6.66 13.82
N ALA A 474 17.57 5.69 13.17
CA ALA A 474 18.06 5.85 11.80
C ALA A 474 16.96 6.14 10.77
N TYR A 475 15.75 5.61 10.98
CA TYR A 475 14.61 5.76 10.08
C TYR A 475 13.65 6.88 10.50
N ARG A 476 14.21 7.92 11.13
CA ARG A 476 13.51 9.17 11.47
C ARG A 476 12.61 9.71 10.34
N PRO A 477 13.04 9.73 9.05
CA PRO A 477 12.19 10.23 7.97
C PRO A 477 10.89 9.44 7.84
N HIS A 478 10.95 8.10 7.96
CA HIS A 478 9.74 7.27 7.88
C HIS A 478 8.78 7.60 9.03
N ILE A 479 9.28 7.81 10.24
CA ILE A 479 8.42 8.18 11.37
C ILE A 479 7.72 9.52 11.09
N LEU A 480 8.46 10.54 10.64
CA LEU A 480 7.85 11.83 10.31
C LEU A 480 6.76 11.68 9.25
N SER A 481 7.01 10.92 8.19
CA SER A 481 6.03 10.77 7.11
C SER A 481 4.76 10.00 7.51
N MET A 482 4.79 9.31 8.65
CA MET A 482 3.66 8.54 9.19
C MET A 482 2.81 9.32 10.20
N PHE A 483 3.38 10.35 10.84
CA PHE A 483 2.73 11.17 11.88
C PHE A 483 2.45 12.63 11.45
N GLU A 484 3.29 13.21 10.61
CA GLU A 484 3.21 14.62 10.23
C GLU A 484 2.44 14.83 8.92
N PRO A 485 1.82 16.01 8.74
CA PRO A 485 1.23 16.40 7.46
C PRO A 485 2.24 16.42 6.31
N GLN A 486 1.85 15.85 5.18
CA GLN A 486 2.56 16.01 3.92
C GLN A 486 2.25 17.38 3.32
N VAL A 487 3.26 17.99 2.72
CA VAL A 487 3.15 19.34 2.16
C VAL A 487 3.73 19.32 0.76
N HIS A 488 2.95 18.79 -0.17
CA HIS A 488 3.36 18.72 -1.56
C HIS A 488 3.50 20.16 -2.10
N PRO A 489 4.59 20.47 -2.84
CA PRO A 489 4.74 21.78 -3.47
C PRO A 489 3.72 21.94 -4.60
N ASP A 490 3.35 23.17 -4.95
CA ASP A 490 2.54 23.35 -6.14
C ASP A 490 3.35 22.96 -7.39
N ASP A 491 2.84 22.03 -8.20
CA ASP A 491 3.49 21.53 -9.42
C ASP A 491 2.62 21.88 -10.63
N PHE A 492 3.07 22.82 -11.46
CA PHE A 492 2.34 23.27 -12.64
C PHE A 492 3.21 23.13 -13.89
N ALA A 493 2.58 22.85 -15.03
CA ALA A 493 3.29 22.73 -16.30
C ALA A 493 4.05 24.03 -16.70
N TYR A 494 3.53 25.19 -16.27
CA TYR A 494 4.12 26.52 -16.38
C TYR A 494 3.38 27.46 -15.41
N GLN A 495 3.90 28.66 -15.16
CA GLN A 495 3.26 29.63 -14.26
C GLN A 495 1.83 29.98 -14.73
N GLY A 496 0.83 29.70 -13.88
CA GLY A 496 -0.59 29.88 -14.20
C GLY A 496 -1.21 28.78 -15.06
N GLY A 497 -0.46 27.73 -15.42
CA GLY A 497 -0.97 26.55 -16.12
C GLY A 497 -1.70 25.58 -15.19
N PRO A 498 -2.33 24.52 -15.73
CA PRO A 498 -3.00 23.50 -14.91
C PRO A 498 -2.00 22.71 -14.05
N PRO A 499 -2.43 22.20 -12.89
CA PRO A 499 -1.66 21.28 -12.05
C PRO A 499 -1.11 20.08 -12.83
N THR A 500 0.11 19.65 -12.54
CA THR A 500 0.65 18.35 -12.93
C THR A 500 0.24 17.31 -11.88
N PRO A 501 -0.45 16.22 -12.23
CA PRO A 501 -0.77 15.19 -11.24
C PRO A 501 0.49 14.62 -10.58
N PRO A 502 0.46 14.33 -9.27
CA PRO A 502 1.50 13.51 -8.65
C PRO A 502 1.53 12.12 -9.29
N TYR A 503 2.64 11.41 -9.11
CA TYR A 503 2.77 10.04 -9.63
C TYR A 503 1.75 9.06 -9.00
N ASP A 504 1.44 9.24 -7.70
CA ASP A 504 0.35 8.52 -7.03
C ASP A 504 -0.47 9.48 -6.14
N SER A 505 -0.14 9.58 -4.85
CA SER A 505 -0.83 10.46 -3.90
C SER A 505 0.03 11.67 -3.54
N ALA A 506 -0.60 12.84 -3.36
CA ALA A 506 0.07 14.03 -2.85
C ALA A 506 0.19 14.02 -1.32
N GLY A 507 -0.74 13.38 -0.62
CA GLY A 507 -0.73 13.27 0.83
C GLY A 507 -1.08 11.89 1.35
N TRP A 508 -0.30 11.42 2.32
CA TRP A 508 -0.57 10.26 3.16
C TRP A 508 -0.16 10.63 4.57
N THR A 509 -1.00 10.35 5.57
CA THR A 509 -0.59 10.43 6.97
C THR A 509 -1.38 9.40 7.76
N PRO A 510 -0.88 8.16 7.85
CA PRO A 510 -1.61 7.07 8.49
C PRO A 510 -2.02 7.34 9.95
N ALA A 511 -1.28 8.15 10.72
CA ALA A 511 -1.73 8.54 12.05
C ALA A 511 -3.08 9.29 12.03
N PHE A 512 -3.35 10.09 10.98
CA PHE A 512 -4.63 10.77 10.78
C PHE A 512 -5.68 9.81 10.21
N THR A 513 -5.36 9.06 9.16
CA THR A 513 -6.35 8.19 8.48
C THR A 513 -6.73 6.96 9.30
N PHE A 514 -5.90 6.53 10.24
CA PHE A 514 -6.28 5.52 11.24
C PHE A 514 -7.18 6.09 12.35
N GLY A 515 -7.23 7.42 12.50
CA GLY A 515 -8.00 8.09 13.54
C GLY A 515 -7.45 7.83 14.94
N ILE A 516 -6.13 7.72 15.10
CA ILE A 516 -5.49 7.45 16.39
C ILE A 516 -5.18 8.74 17.14
N ASP A 517 -5.28 8.67 18.47
CA ASP A 517 -4.79 9.72 19.34
C ASP A 517 -3.29 9.55 19.57
N PHE A 518 -2.55 10.65 19.44
CA PHE A 518 -1.13 10.70 19.76
C PHE A 518 -0.71 12.08 20.28
N LEU A 519 0.37 12.10 21.06
CA LEU A 519 1.02 13.32 21.50
C LEU A 519 2.26 13.57 20.65
N ARG A 520 2.39 14.80 20.18
CA ARG A 520 3.57 15.32 19.51
C ARG A 520 4.42 16.05 20.55
N VAL A 521 5.55 15.47 20.96
CA VAL A 521 6.34 15.95 22.09
C VAL A 521 7.65 16.56 21.61
N LEU A 522 7.82 17.86 21.84
CA LEU A 522 9.03 18.59 21.48
C LEU A 522 10.17 18.38 22.49
N ASP A 523 9.83 18.35 23.78
CA ASP A 523 10.78 18.29 24.88
C ASP A 523 10.41 17.14 25.83
N PRO A 524 10.77 15.88 25.46
CA PRO A 524 10.28 14.70 26.16
C PRO A 524 10.89 14.55 27.56
N PRO A 525 10.08 14.20 28.58
CA PRO A 525 10.62 13.83 29.89
C PRO A 525 11.36 12.49 29.82
N ARG A 526 11.99 12.10 30.94
CA ARG A 526 12.52 10.75 31.07
C ARG A 526 11.37 9.75 31.24
N PHE A 527 11.39 8.68 30.45
CA PHE A 527 10.44 7.57 30.58
C PHE A 527 11.13 6.33 31.16
N ASP A 528 10.44 5.62 32.04
CA ASP A 528 10.72 4.20 32.31
C ASP A 528 9.93 3.36 31.29
N ALA A 529 10.63 2.77 30.34
CA ALA A 529 10.04 2.06 29.21
C ALA A 529 10.88 0.86 28.76
N THR A 530 10.26 -0.07 28.04
CA THR A 530 10.92 -1.23 27.44
C THR A 530 10.70 -1.26 25.94
N ALA A 531 11.72 -1.66 25.19
CA ALA A 531 11.56 -1.98 23.78
C ALA A 531 10.48 -3.06 23.56
N VAL A 532 9.68 -2.87 22.52
CA VAL A 532 8.73 -3.88 22.03
C VAL A 532 9.48 -4.83 21.11
N SER A 533 9.51 -6.12 21.44
CA SER A 533 10.13 -7.16 20.61
C SER A 533 9.11 -7.78 19.66
N GLY A 534 9.37 -7.77 18.36
CA GLY A 534 8.43 -8.25 17.35
C GLY A 534 7.16 -7.38 17.30
N ARG A 535 6.08 -7.95 16.76
CA ARG A 535 4.79 -7.23 16.67
C ARG A 535 4.21 -6.96 18.06
N ALA A 536 3.65 -5.77 18.23
CA ALA A 536 2.91 -5.37 19.41
C ALA A 536 1.69 -6.29 19.60
N PRO A 537 1.48 -6.82 20.83
CA PRO A 537 0.35 -7.67 21.12
C PRO A 537 -0.95 -6.86 21.08
N LYS A 538 -2.06 -7.54 20.79
CA LYS A 538 -3.40 -6.93 20.92
C LYS A 538 -3.63 -6.45 22.37
N PRO A 539 -4.51 -5.44 22.57
CA PRO A 539 -4.90 -5.02 23.91
C PRO A 539 -5.46 -6.19 24.73
N THR A 540 -5.35 -6.11 26.05
CA THR A 540 -5.99 -7.10 26.94
C THR A 540 -7.49 -6.86 26.94
N GLY A 541 -8.27 -7.76 26.33
CA GLY A 541 -9.72 -7.70 26.41
C GLY A 541 -10.23 -8.12 27.77
N MET A 542 -11.39 -7.59 28.15
CA MET A 542 -11.97 -7.79 29.49
C MET A 542 -13.47 -8.04 29.42
N VAL A 543 -13.97 -8.75 30.42
CA VAL A 543 -15.41 -8.83 30.73
C VAL A 543 -15.60 -8.27 32.13
N ASN A 544 -16.09 -7.04 32.19
CA ASN A 544 -16.33 -6.36 33.46
C ASN A 544 -17.78 -6.63 33.89
N SER A 545 -18.00 -6.85 35.18
CA SER A 545 -19.35 -7.02 35.73
C SER A 545 -19.53 -6.06 36.93
N PRO A 546 -20.72 -5.44 37.10
CA PRO A 546 -21.05 -4.74 38.33
C PRO A 546 -21.08 -5.73 39.51
N ARG A 547 -21.20 -5.23 40.75
CA ARG A 547 -21.44 -6.12 41.91
C ARG A 547 -22.80 -6.81 41.75
N GLY A 548 -22.79 -8.07 41.33
CA GLY A 548 -23.99 -8.88 41.04
C GLY A 548 -23.96 -9.50 39.63
N LEU A 549 -25.05 -10.17 39.24
CA LEU A 549 -25.22 -10.63 37.85
C LEU A 549 -25.64 -9.43 36.98
N PRO A 550 -24.95 -9.14 35.87
CA PRO A 550 -25.35 -8.08 34.95
C PRO A 550 -26.65 -8.44 34.22
N ALA A 551 -27.43 -7.43 33.84
CA ALA A 551 -28.60 -7.62 32.95
C ALA A 551 -28.17 -7.83 31.49
N GLY A 552 -26.93 -7.48 31.16
CA GLY A 552 -26.29 -7.66 29.87
C GLY A 552 -24.97 -6.91 29.80
N TYR A 553 -24.36 -6.85 28.62
CA TYR A 553 -23.08 -6.19 28.38
C TYR A 553 -23.19 -5.18 27.25
N VAL A 554 -22.43 -4.09 27.36
CA VAL A 554 -22.26 -3.12 26.28
C VAL A 554 -20.85 -3.20 25.69
N LEU A 555 -20.77 -3.09 24.35
CA LEU A 555 -19.54 -2.86 23.61
C LEU A 555 -19.51 -1.44 23.07
N ASP A 556 -18.32 -0.86 23.08
CA ASP A 556 -18.05 0.49 22.66
C ASP A 556 -18.18 0.64 21.13
N PRO A 557 -19.01 1.57 20.62
CA PRO A 557 -19.17 1.75 19.18
C PRO A 557 -17.97 2.43 18.52
N GLN A 558 -17.08 3.06 19.32
CA GLN A 558 -15.89 3.73 18.80
C GLN A 558 -14.79 2.72 18.40
N VAL A 559 -14.85 1.48 18.89
CA VAL A 559 -13.84 0.43 18.64
C VAL A 559 -14.18 -0.36 17.39
N ASN A 560 -13.29 -0.37 16.39
CA ASN A 560 -13.51 -1.12 15.15
C ASN A 560 -13.62 -2.63 15.38
N ASP A 561 -12.85 -3.20 16.31
CA ASP A 561 -12.90 -4.64 16.60
C ASP A 561 -14.19 -5.08 17.32
N SER A 562 -15.02 -4.13 17.82
CA SER A 562 -16.37 -4.43 18.31
C SER A 562 -17.26 -5.01 17.20
N PHE A 563 -17.06 -4.62 15.94
CA PHE A 563 -17.83 -5.18 14.82
C PHE A 563 -17.53 -6.66 14.61
N VAL A 564 -16.28 -7.09 14.79
CA VAL A 564 -15.90 -8.51 14.76
C VAL A 564 -16.55 -9.28 15.91
N ALA A 565 -16.52 -8.70 17.11
CA ALA A 565 -17.18 -9.30 18.27
C ALA A 565 -18.68 -9.50 18.04
N VAL A 566 -19.36 -8.50 17.47
CA VAL A 566 -20.79 -8.56 17.12
C VAL A 566 -21.05 -9.60 16.03
N ASN A 567 -20.25 -9.65 14.97
CA ASN A 567 -20.40 -10.66 13.91
C ASN A 567 -20.29 -12.09 14.46
N ARG A 568 -19.33 -12.35 15.36
CA ARG A 568 -19.16 -13.64 16.04
C ARG A 568 -20.35 -13.98 16.94
N LEU A 569 -20.84 -13.03 17.73
CA LEU A 569 -22.02 -13.22 18.58
C LEU A 569 -23.27 -13.56 17.76
N LEU A 570 -23.52 -12.82 16.68
CA LEU A 570 -24.66 -13.08 15.79
C LEU A 570 -24.53 -14.43 15.08
N ARG A 571 -23.31 -14.85 14.71
CA ARG A 571 -23.05 -16.19 14.14
C ARG A 571 -23.41 -17.31 15.12
N ASP A 572 -23.22 -17.06 16.41
CA ASP A 572 -23.57 -17.96 17.50
C ASP A 572 -25.05 -17.86 17.95
N GLY A 573 -25.88 -17.07 17.25
CA GLY A 573 -27.29 -16.89 17.56
C GLY A 573 -27.58 -15.98 18.77
N VAL A 574 -26.58 -15.25 19.27
CA VAL A 574 -26.73 -14.31 20.39
C VAL A 574 -27.39 -13.03 19.87
N SER A 575 -28.43 -12.56 20.56
CA SER A 575 -29.10 -11.31 20.21
C SER A 575 -28.25 -10.09 20.58
N VAL A 576 -28.14 -9.14 19.65
CA VAL A 576 -27.41 -7.88 19.84
C VAL A 576 -28.30 -6.72 19.39
N PHE A 577 -28.27 -5.61 20.12
CA PHE A 577 -29.04 -4.40 19.82
C PHE A 577 -28.12 -3.18 19.73
N ARG A 578 -28.41 -2.24 18.82
CA ARG A 578 -27.86 -0.88 18.87
C ARG A 578 -28.73 -0.01 19.76
N VAL A 579 -28.10 0.69 20.70
CA VAL A 579 -28.78 1.62 21.61
C VAL A 579 -28.70 3.04 21.04
N SER A 580 -29.80 3.79 21.09
CA SER A 580 -29.82 5.21 20.72
C SER A 580 -29.71 6.11 21.96
N GLY A 581 -29.07 7.27 21.80
CA GLY A 581 -28.79 8.18 22.90
C GLY A 581 -27.63 7.71 23.79
N SER A 582 -27.08 8.64 24.56
CA SER A 582 -25.98 8.38 25.49
C SER A 582 -26.48 8.47 26.93
N GLU A 583 -26.06 7.54 27.77
CA GLU A 583 -26.28 7.57 29.22
C GLU A 583 -25.10 6.94 29.97
N ALA A 584 -25.07 7.10 31.29
CA ALA A 584 -24.16 6.36 32.17
C ALA A 584 -24.97 5.45 33.10
N GLN A 585 -24.53 4.20 33.27
CA GLN A 585 -25.07 3.28 34.27
C GLN A 585 -23.99 2.97 35.31
N GLY A 586 -24.02 3.67 36.44
CA GLY A 586 -22.92 3.67 37.39
C GLY A 586 -21.67 4.27 36.74
N GLU A 587 -20.56 3.52 36.74
CA GLU A 587 -19.30 3.92 36.10
C GLU A 587 -19.20 3.48 34.63
N VAL A 588 -20.21 2.79 34.09
CA VAL A 588 -20.19 2.29 32.71
C VAL A 588 -20.81 3.33 31.77
N PRO A 589 -20.04 3.94 30.85
CA PRO A 589 -20.60 4.78 29.81
C PRO A 589 -21.30 3.93 28.75
N VAL A 590 -22.52 4.32 28.39
CA VAL A 590 -23.28 3.80 27.26
C VAL A 590 -23.43 4.92 26.26
N LEU A 591 -22.63 4.90 25.21
CA LEU A 591 -22.65 5.90 24.14
C LEU A 591 -23.80 5.64 23.16
N GLY A 592 -24.27 6.68 22.48
CA GLY A 592 -25.11 6.56 21.30
C GLY A 592 -24.48 5.60 20.29
N GLY A 593 -25.25 4.59 19.90
CA GLY A 593 -24.81 3.52 19.02
C GLY A 593 -24.13 2.35 19.72
N SER A 594 -23.98 2.32 21.04
CA SER A 594 -23.38 1.16 21.73
C SER A 594 -24.11 -0.13 21.38
N PHE A 595 -23.36 -1.22 21.25
CA PHE A 595 -23.96 -2.54 21.09
C PHE A 595 -24.30 -3.10 22.46
N TYR A 596 -25.57 -3.42 22.69
CA TYR A 596 -26.07 -4.06 23.90
C TYR A 596 -26.36 -5.54 23.63
N VAL A 597 -25.79 -6.40 24.45
CA VAL A 597 -25.94 -7.86 24.44
C VAL A 597 -26.66 -8.26 25.73
N PRO A 598 -27.96 -8.60 25.71
CA PRO A 598 -28.67 -9.05 26.90
C PRO A 598 -28.02 -10.30 27.51
N GLU A 599 -28.06 -10.43 28.83
CA GLU A 599 -27.59 -11.64 29.50
C GLU A 599 -28.41 -12.86 29.05
N ALA A 600 -27.72 -13.99 28.83
CA ALA A 600 -28.30 -15.26 28.42
C ALA A 600 -27.41 -16.42 28.86
N ASP A 601 -27.99 -17.62 28.97
CA ASP A 601 -27.26 -18.83 29.35
C ASP A 601 -26.07 -19.10 28.41
N GLY A 602 -24.90 -19.33 28.99
CA GLY A 602 -23.67 -19.63 28.24
C GLY A 602 -23.04 -18.41 27.53
N LEU A 603 -23.56 -17.19 27.70
CA LEU A 603 -22.99 -15.99 27.10
C LEU A 603 -21.59 -15.67 27.66
N ARG A 604 -21.43 -15.73 28.98
CA ARG A 604 -20.23 -15.24 29.67
C ARG A 604 -18.91 -15.90 29.20
N PRO A 605 -18.82 -17.24 29.05
CA PRO A 605 -17.63 -17.87 28.48
C PRO A 605 -17.34 -17.43 27.04
N LYS A 606 -18.39 -17.24 26.21
CA LYS A 606 -18.25 -16.81 24.81
C LYS A 606 -17.68 -15.39 24.72
N ILE A 607 -18.25 -14.43 25.44
CA ILE A 607 -17.74 -13.06 25.43
C ILE A 607 -16.35 -12.95 26.05
N ALA A 608 -16.00 -13.81 27.02
CA ALA A 608 -14.64 -13.87 27.58
C ALA A 608 -13.61 -14.36 26.57
N GLN A 609 -13.95 -15.37 25.76
CA GLN A 609 -13.12 -15.82 24.66
C GLN A 609 -12.96 -14.72 23.59
N ILE A 610 -14.07 -14.12 23.15
CA ILE A 610 -14.06 -13.03 22.15
C ILE A 610 -13.24 -11.84 22.64
N ALA A 611 -13.43 -11.43 23.90
CA ALA A 611 -12.65 -10.37 24.52
C ALA A 611 -11.14 -10.68 24.44
N THR A 612 -10.73 -11.87 24.84
CA THR A 612 -9.32 -12.29 24.84
C THR A 612 -8.71 -12.30 23.43
N GLU A 613 -9.44 -12.83 22.44
CA GLU A 613 -8.93 -12.96 21.07
C GLU A 613 -8.85 -11.63 20.30
N LEU A 614 -9.76 -10.69 20.59
CA LEU A 614 -9.88 -9.42 19.88
C LEU A 614 -9.29 -8.23 20.64
N GLY A 615 -9.15 -8.33 21.96
CA GLY A 615 -8.76 -7.21 22.81
C GLY A 615 -9.88 -6.20 23.09
N VAL A 616 -11.14 -6.60 22.93
CA VAL A 616 -12.32 -5.75 23.20
C VAL A 616 -12.79 -5.90 24.65
N THR A 617 -13.50 -4.90 25.17
CA THR A 617 -14.05 -4.93 26.53
C THR A 617 -15.57 -4.98 26.52
N PHE A 618 -16.13 -6.04 27.11
CA PHE A 618 -17.57 -6.13 27.42
C PHE A 618 -17.82 -5.53 28.79
N ARG A 619 -18.60 -4.44 28.86
CA ARG A 619 -18.91 -3.75 30.12
C ARG A 619 -20.31 -4.16 30.59
N GLY A 620 -20.40 -4.88 31.70
CA GLY A 620 -21.67 -5.30 32.27
C GLY A 620 -22.49 -4.12 32.78
N VAL A 621 -23.78 -4.10 32.47
CA VAL A 621 -24.73 -3.08 32.91
C VAL A 621 -25.77 -3.69 33.86
N ALA A 622 -26.21 -2.91 34.84
CA ALA A 622 -27.13 -3.39 35.89
C ALA A 622 -28.58 -3.54 35.38
N GLY A 623 -28.93 -2.80 34.33
CA GLY A 623 -30.22 -2.90 33.66
C GLY A 623 -30.07 -2.73 32.16
N ARG A 624 -31.17 -2.98 31.44
CA ARG A 624 -31.24 -2.64 30.02
C ARG A 624 -31.01 -1.12 29.84
N PRO A 625 -30.13 -0.70 28.91
CA PRO A 625 -29.93 0.73 28.61
C PRO A 625 -31.23 1.48 28.31
N ARG A 626 -31.26 2.79 28.54
CA ARG A 626 -32.35 3.66 28.07
C ARG A 626 -32.20 3.96 26.58
N GLY A 627 -33.30 4.36 25.94
CA GLY A 627 -33.36 4.68 24.51
C GLY A 627 -33.91 3.55 23.64
N THR A 628 -34.06 3.84 22.36
CA THR A 628 -34.53 2.87 21.35
C THR A 628 -33.45 1.81 21.13
N HIS A 629 -33.88 0.55 21.11
CA HIS A 629 -33.02 -0.60 20.82
C HIS A 629 -33.36 -1.12 19.43
N VAL A 630 -32.42 -0.98 18.50
CA VAL A 630 -32.57 -1.50 17.15
C VAL A 630 -31.86 -2.85 17.08
N PRO A 631 -32.55 -3.96 16.78
CA PRO A 631 -31.90 -5.26 16.61
C PRO A 631 -30.82 -5.19 15.53
N VAL A 632 -29.68 -5.82 15.79
CA VAL A 632 -28.60 -5.99 14.82
C VAL A 632 -28.75 -7.37 14.18
N SER A 633 -28.64 -7.42 12.85
CA SER A 633 -28.78 -8.65 12.08
C SER A 633 -27.55 -8.89 11.20
N ARG A 634 -27.25 -10.16 10.91
CA ARG A 634 -26.31 -10.54 9.84
C ARG A 634 -27.00 -10.34 8.50
N ASN A 635 -26.82 -9.15 7.93
CA ASN A 635 -27.35 -8.81 6.61
C ASN A 635 -26.62 -9.59 5.53
N ARG A 636 -27.35 -9.97 4.48
CA ARG A 636 -26.78 -10.58 3.28
C ARG A 636 -26.22 -9.47 2.39
N ILE A 637 -24.90 -9.40 2.29
CA ILE A 637 -24.18 -8.34 1.60
C ILE A 637 -23.79 -8.79 0.20
N ALA A 638 -24.13 -7.99 -0.81
CA ALA A 638 -23.56 -8.07 -2.15
C ALA A 638 -22.46 -7.01 -2.32
N LEU A 639 -21.27 -7.43 -2.71
CA LEU A 639 -20.19 -6.53 -3.11
C LEU A 639 -20.05 -6.57 -4.64
N TRP A 640 -20.21 -5.44 -5.30
CA TRP A 640 -20.01 -5.38 -6.75
C TRP A 640 -18.55 -5.64 -7.14
N ASP A 641 -18.35 -6.40 -8.22
CA ASP A 641 -17.08 -6.55 -8.91
C ASP A 641 -17.32 -6.75 -10.42
N ARG A 642 -16.24 -6.81 -11.21
CA ARG A 642 -16.28 -6.98 -12.67
C ARG A 642 -15.35 -8.09 -13.14
N TYR A 643 -15.57 -8.56 -14.37
CA TYR A 643 -14.59 -9.41 -15.06
C TYR A 643 -13.21 -8.71 -15.10
N GLY A 644 -12.15 -9.45 -14.79
CA GLY A 644 -10.79 -8.91 -14.62
C GLY A 644 -10.53 -8.33 -13.24
N GLY A 645 -11.58 -8.08 -12.45
CA GLY A 645 -11.53 -7.57 -11.10
C GLY A 645 -11.44 -6.04 -11.00
N SER A 646 -11.86 -5.53 -9.85
CA SER A 646 -11.72 -4.15 -9.41
C SER A 646 -10.85 -4.09 -8.16
N MET A 647 -9.80 -3.26 -8.15
CA MET A 647 -8.92 -3.11 -6.98
C MET A 647 -9.65 -2.53 -5.77
N THR A 648 -10.57 -1.58 -5.99
CA THR A 648 -11.39 -0.98 -4.92
C THR A 648 -12.36 -2.01 -4.33
N SER A 649 -12.96 -2.87 -5.17
CA SER A 649 -13.74 -4.02 -4.72
C SER A 649 -12.86 -5.01 -3.95
N GLY A 650 -11.68 -5.33 -4.45
CA GLY A 650 -10.77 -6.28 -3.80
C GLY A 650 -10.22 -5.79 -2.45
N TRP A 651 -9.91 -4.50 -2.28
CA TRP A 651 -9.63 -3.89 -0.98
C TRP A 651 -10.83 -3.98 -0.05
N THR A 652 -12.04 -3.65 -0.53
CA THR A 652 -13.27 -3.80 0.25
C THR A 652 -13.46 -5.24 0.71
N ARG A 653 -13.20 -6.21 -0.17
CA ARG A 653 -13.25 -7.64 0.11
C ARG A 653 -12.30 -8.03 1.24
N TRP A 654 -11.04 -7.59 1.15
CA TRP A 654 -10.04 -7.82 2.18
C TRP A 654 -10.49 -7.25 3.54
N ILE A 655 -11.02 -6.01 3.56
CA ILE A 655 -11.55 -5.38 4.79
C ILE A 655 -12.73 -6.19 5.35
N LEU A 656 -13.72 -6.55 4.54
CA LEU A 656 -14.89 -7.32 5.01
C LEU A 656 -14.46 -8.66 5.64
N GLU A 657 -13.49 -9.35 5.03
CA GLU A 657 -12.90 -10.57 5.58
C GLU A 657 -12.17 -10.33 6.91
N GLN A 658 -11.36 -9.25 7.01
CA GLN A 658 -10.67 -8.91 8.25
C GLN A 658 -11.63 -8.61 9.41
N PHE A 659 -12.84 -8.13 9.09
CA PHE A 659 -13.87 -7.79 10.07
C PHE A 659 -14.99 -8.85 10.19
N GLU A 660 -14.82 -10.02 9.57
CA GLU A 660 -15.73 -11.16 9.62
C GLU A 660 -17.17 -10.86 9.15
N PHE A 661 -17.33 -9.96 8.18
CA PHE A 661 -18.59 -9.79 7.47
C PHE A 661 -18.74 -10.86 6.40
N ASP A 662 -19.89 -11.53 6.35
CA ASP A 662 -20.22 -12.45 5.26
C ASP A 662 -20.74 -11.65 4.06
N PHE A 663 -20.23 -11.94 2.86
CA PHE A 663 -20.66 -11.28 1.64
C PHE A 663 -20.54 -12.23 0.45
N ASP A 664 -21.35 -11.97 -0.57
CA ASP A 664 -21.21 -12.53 -1.91
C ASP A 664 -20.64 -11.44 -2.85
N VAL A 665 -19.82 -11.84 -3.81
CA VAL A 665 -19.43 -10.95 -4.91
C VAL A 665 -20.49 -11.03 -6.00
N ALA A 666 -21.09 -9.89 -6.34
CA ALA A 666 -22.13 -9.78 -7.36
C ALA A 666 -21.58 -9.16 -8.64
N PHE A 667 -21.76 -9.84 -9.77
CA PHE A 667 -21.33 -9.36 -11.09
C PHE A 667 -22.50 -8.76 -11.87
N PRO A 668 -22.26 -7.88 -12.87
CA PRO A 668 -23.32 -7.23 -13.61
C PRO A 668 -24.40 -8.17 -14.17
N PRO A 669 -24.09 -9.32 -14.82
CA PRO A 669 -25.12 -10.21 -15.33
C PRO A 669 -26.07 -10.77 -14.26
N GLU A 670 -25.57 -11.02 -13.05
CA GLU A 670 -26.40 -11.47 -11.93
C GLU A 670 -27.32 -10.34 -11.43
N ILE A 671 -26.78 -9.11 -11.40
CA ILE A 671 -27.55 -7.91 -11.04
C ILE A 671 -28.67 -7.68 -12.06
N ASP A 672 -28.36 -7.75 -13.36
CA ASP A 672 -29.31 -7.57 -14.46
C ASP A 672 -30.43 -8.63 -14.41
N ALA A 673 -30.10 -9.85 -13.98
CA ALA A 673 -31.04 -10.95 -13.77
C ALA A 673 -31.89 -10.82 -12.49
N GLY A 674 -31.75 -9.73 -11.72
CA GLY A 674 -32.56 -9.46 -10.52
C GLY A 674 -32.07 -10.18 -9.26
N ALA A 675 -30.81 -10.63 -9.22
CA ALA A 675 -30.26 -11.33 -8.05
C ALA A 675 -30.23 -10.48 -6.77
N LEU A 676 -30.41 -9.16 -6.87
CA LEU A 676 -30.44 -8.26 -5.71
C LEU A 676 -31.56 -8.57 -4.70
N ALA A 677 -32.64 -9.24 -5.12
CA ALA A 677 -33.76 -9.57 -4.24
C ALA A 677 -33.38 -10.44 -3.03
N LYS A 678 -32.32 -11.27 -3.15
CA LYS A 678 -31.81 -12.11 -2.04
C LYS A 678 -30.80 -11.42 -1.13
N TYR A 679 -30.51 -10.14 -1.34
CA TYR A 679 -29.61 -9.38 -0.48
C TYR A 679 -30.37 -8.34 0.35
N ASP A 680 -29.66 -7.79 1.33
CA ASP A 680 -30.13 -6.72 2.20
C ASP A 680 -29.27 -5.45 2.00
N VAL A 681 -28.00 -5.62 1.63
CA VAL A 681 -27.06 -4.54 1.33
C VAL A 681 -26.35 -4.77 -0.01
N LEU A 682 -26.17 -3.71 -0.81
CA LEU A 682 -25.31 -3.66 -1.98
C LEU A 682 -24.21 -2.62 -1.77
N ILE A 683 -22.94 -3.02 -1.90
CA ILE A 683 -21.78 -2.13 -1.84
C ILE A 683 -21.28 -1.88 -3.26
N LEU A 684 -21.24 -0.59 -3.62
CA LEU A 684 -20.71 -0.07 -4.88
C LEU A 684 -19.43 0.74 -4.57
N PRO A 685 -18.24 0.12 -4.64
CA PRO A 685 -16.98 0.82 -4.42
C PRO A 685 -16.67 1.79 -5.58
N ASP A 686 -15.66 2.64 -5.41
CA ASP A 686 -15.22 3.54 -6.49
C ASP A 686 -14.95 2.78 -7.80
N GLY A 687 -15.41 3.36 -8.92
CA GLY A 687 -15.41 2.74 -10.25
C GLY A 687 -16.66 1.94 -10.61
N ALA A 688 -17.58 1.68 -9.66
CA ALA A 688 -18.86 0.99 -9.90
C ALA A 688 -19.92 1.92 -10.54
N THR A 689 -19.65 2.40 -11.76
CA THR A 689 -20.50 3.40 -12.44
C THR A 689 -21.45 2.79 -13.48
N PHE A 690 -22.62 3.40 -13.67
CA PHE A 690 -23.63 2.99 -14.66
C PHE A 690 -23.46 3.77 -15.97
N GLY A 691 -23.28 3.05 -17.09
CA GLY A 691 -23.12 3.62 -18.44
C GLY A 691 -24.23 3.22 -19.42
N SER A 692 -24.31 3.89 -20.57
CA SER A 692 -25.18 3.46 -21.67
C SER A 692 -24.69 2.15 -22.29
N SER A 693 -25.61 1.33 -22.79
CA SER A 693 -25.31 0.14 -23.58
C SER A 693 -24.39 0.52 -24.76
N GLY A 694 -23.14 0.04 -24.74
CA GLY A 694 -22.12 0.33 -25.77
C GLY A 694 -21.12 1.46 -25.47
N GLY A 695 -21.19 2.14 -24.32
CA GLY A 695 -20.34 3.29 -23.97
C GLY A 695 -19.09 3.00 -23.11
N GLY A 696 -18.76 1.73 -22.84
CA GLY A 696 -17.67 1.38 -21.92
C GLY A 696 -16.28 1.68 -22.49
N GLY A 697 -15.45 2.41 -21.73
CA GLY A 697 -14.03 2.56 -22.03
C GLY A 697 -13.29 1.21 -22.08
N PRO A 698 -12.05 1.16 -22.62
CA PRO A 698 -11.33 -0.08 -22.89
C PRO A 698 -11.04 -0.96 -21.66
N GLN A 699 -11.18 -0.43 -20.43
CA GLN A 699 -10.90 -1.12 -19.17
C GLN A 699 -12.06 -1.96 -18.58
N GLY A 700 -13.18 -2.11 -19.28
CA GLY A 700 -14.33 -2.89 -18.78
C GLY A 700 -15.07 -3.72 -19.83
N ARG A 701 -14.64 -3.69 -21.09
CA ARG A 701 -15.28 -4.52 -22.11
C ARG A 701 -14.76 -5.95 -21.94
N ALA A 702 -15.68 -6.87 -21.64
CA ALA A 702 -15.41 -8.29 -21.71
C ALA A 702 -14.73 -8.60 -23.06
N PRO A 703 -13.59 -9.32 -23.06
CA PRO A 703 -12.95 -9.68 -24.31
C PRO A 703 -13.93 -10.48 -25.17
N ASP A 704 -14.05 -10.13 -26.45
CA ASP A 704 -14.77 -10.95 -27.43
C ASP A 704 -13.90 -12.18 -27.78
N ASP A 705 -13.76 -13.06 -26.80
CA ASP A 705 -12.88 -14.21 -26.83
C ASP A 705 -13.68 -15.48 -26.49
N PRO A 706 -14.05 -16.29 -27.49
CA PRO A 706 -14.86 -17.50 -27.27
C PRO A 706 -14.13 -18.55 -26.43
N THR A 707 -12.81 -18.43 -26.26
CA THR A 707 -11.98 -19.35 -25.47
C THR A 707 -11.99 -19.06 -23.97
N ILE A 708 -12.65 -17.98 -23.52
CA ILE A 708 -12.80 -17.72 -22.08
C ILE A 708 -13.54 -18.90 -21.41
N PRO A 709 -12.94 -19.54 -20.37
CA PRO A 709 -13.56 -20.67 -19.70
C PRO A 709 -14.94 -20.34 -19.13
N LEU A 710 -15.82 -21.35 -19.10
CA LEU A 710 -17.24 -21.19 -18.77
C LEU A 710 -17.44 -20.57 -17.37
N GLU A 711 -16.57 -20.89 -16.40
CA GLU A 711 -16.67 -20.38 -15.03
C GLU A 711 -16.47 -18.85 -14.92
N TRP A 712 -15.92 -18.20 -15.95
CA TRP A 712 -15.75 -16.74 -15.97
C TRP A 712 -16.82 -16.02 -16.79
N LYS A 713 -17.62 -16.73 -17.59
CA LYS A 713 -18.62 -16.11 -18.48
C LYS A 713 -19.70 -15.35 -17.73
N GLY A 714 -20.13 -15.87 -16.57
CA GLY A 714 -21.12 -15.20 -15.71
C GLY A 714 -20.64 -13.87 -15.09
N ARG A 715 -19.36 -13.53 -15.22
CA ARG A 715 -18.77 -12.29 -14.69
C ARG A 715 -18.67 -11.17 -15.74
N MET A 716 -18.92 -11.49 -17.00
CA MET A 716 -18.72 -10.59 -18.14
C MET A 716 -19.90 -9.64 -18.30
N GLY A 717 -19.63 -8.34 -18.22
CA GLY A 717 -20.66 -7.29 -18.36
C GLY A 717 -20.21 -6.01 -17.68
N ASN A 718 -21.03 -4.97 -17.79
CA ASN A 718 -20.88 -3.70 -17.06
C ASN A 718 -22.22 -3.31 -16.47
N LEU A 719 -22.23 -2.46 -15.46
CA LEU A 719 -23.47 -1.87 -14.98
C LEU A 719 -24.03 -0.92 -16.04
N THR A 720 -25.27 -1.15 -16.47
CA THR A 720 -25.93 -0.35 -17.52
C THR A 720 -27.10 0.48 -16.97
N LEU A 721 -27.42 1.57 -17.67
CA LEU A 721 -28.60 2.38 -17.38
C LEU A 721 -29.91 1.64 -17.68
N ASP A 722 -29.91 0.78 -18.70
CA ASP A 722 -31.13 0.15 -19.22
C ASP A 722 -31.47 -1.15 -18.49
N GLU A 723 -30.48 -1.89 -18.00
CA GLU A 723 -30.68 -3.22 -17.39
C GLU A 723 -30.35 -3.20 -15.89
N SER A 724 -29.17 -2.71 -15.49
CA SER A 724 -28.74 -2.79 -14.09
C SER A 724 -29.40 -1.75 -13.18
N LEU A 725 -29.51 -0.50 -13.65
CA LEU A 725 -30.04 0.60 -12.83
C LEU A 725 -31.51 0.35 -12.38
N PRO A 726 -32.43 -0.17 -13.22
CA PRO A 726 -33.76 -0.57 -12.78
C PRO A 726 -33.75 -1.59 -11.64
N GLN A 727 -32.84 -2.58 -11.67
CA GLN A 727 -32.73 -3.60 -10.63
C GLN A 727 -32.27 -3.00 -9.29
N VAL A 728 -31.31 -2.05 -9.33
CA VAL A 728 -30.86 -1.34 -8.13
C VAL A 728 -31.95 -0.41 -7.58
N ARG A 729 -32.71 0.26 -8.45
CA ARG A 729 -33.89 1.04 -8.05
C ARG A 729 -34.92 0.17 -7.34
N GLN A 730 -35.28 -0.97 -7.93
CA GLN A 730 -36.23 -1.90 -7.33
C GLN A 730 -35.73 -2.42 -5.98
N PHE A 731 -34.44 -2.73 -5.87
CA PHE A 731 -33.81 -3.15 -4.62
C PHE A 731 -33.95 -2.10 -3.51
N LEU A 732 -33.67 -0.83 -3.83
CA LEU A 732 -33.87 0.29 -2.91
C LEU A 732 -35.35 0.43 -2.52
N GLU A 733 -36.26 0.48 -3.49
CA GLU A 733 -37.71 0.63 -3.24
C GLU A 733 -38.28 -0.50 -2.35
N ALA A 734 -37.72 -1.71 -2.47
CA ALA A 734 -38.06 -2.89 -1.68
C ALA A 734 -37.42 -2.94 -0.27
N GLY A 735 -36.69 -1.90 0.15
CA GLY A 735 -36.09 -1.80 1.49
C GLY A 735 -34.60 -2.12 1.57
N GLY A 736 -33.93 -2.35 0.43
CA GLY A 736 -32.49 -2.60 0.39
C GLY A 736 -31.66 -1.37 0.72
N THR A 737 -30.43 -1.58 1.19
CA THR A 737 -29.44 -0.51 1.42
C THR A 737 -28.36 -0.54 0.35
N VAL A 738 -28.10 0.59 -0.31
CA VAL A 738 -26.98 0.75 -1.23
C VAL A 738 -25.94 1.67 -0.60
N VAL A 739 -24.68 1.21 -0.54
CA VAL A 739 -23.54 2.03 -0.09
C VAL A 739 -22.67 2.33 -1.31
N ALA A 740 -22.70 3.58 -1.79
CA ALA A 740 -21.91 4.02 -2.92
C ALA A 740 -20.72 4.89 -2.46
N ILE A 741 -19.52 4.57 -2.93
CA ILE A 741 -18.25 5.22 -2.53
C ILE A 741 -17.59 5.86 -3.76
N GLY A 742 -16.99 7.03 -3.61
CA GLY A 742 -16.22 7.67 -4.67
C GLY A 742 -17.10 7.99 -5.87
N SER A 743 -16.61 7.68 -7.07
CA SER A 743 -17.34 7.88 -8.33
C SER A 743 -18.66 7.08 -8.43
N ALA A 744 -18.84 6.00 -7.67
CA ALA A 744 -20.09 5.24 -7.67
C ALA A 744 -21.28 6.05 -7.14
N THR A 745 -21.02 7.12 -6.38
CA THR A 745 -22.07 8.05 -5.89
C THR A 745 -22.81 8.77 -7.02
N GLY A 746 -22.26 8.76 -8.24
CA GLY A 746 -22.95 9.23 -9.45
C GLY A 746 -24.29 8.52 -9.71
N ILE A 747 -24.55 7.37 -9.09
CA ILE A 747 -25.86 6.69 -9.12
C ILE A 747 -27.03 7.60 -8.71
N ALA A 748 -26.81 8.55 -7.78
CA ALA A 748 -27.85 9.47 -7.34
C ALA A 748 -28.40 10.33 -8.49
N GLN A 749 -27.52 10.83 -9.36
CA GLN A 749 -27.91 11.59 -10.55
C GLN A 749 -28.64 10.69 -11.56
N ARG A 750 -28.17 9.43 -11.73
CA ARG A 750 -28.83 8.46 -12.63
C ARG A 750 -30.23 8.08 -12.16
N LEU A 751 -30.47 8.07 -10.85
CA LEU A 751 -31.78 7.81 -10.26
C LEU A 751 -32.71 9.04 -10.26
N GLY A 752 -32.20 10.23 -10.62
CA GLY A 752 -32.95 11.48 -10.60
C GLY A 752 -33.16 12.05 -9.20
N LEU A 753 -32.30 11.69 -8.24
CA LEU A 753 -32.40 12.17 -6.85
C LEU A 753 -31.96 13.64 -6.73
N PRO A 754 -32.44 14.39 -5.73
CA PRO A 754 -32.25 15.84 -5.67
C PRO A 754 -30.87 16.26 -5.10
N VAL A 755 -29.81 15.60 -5.55
CA VAL A 755 -28.42 15.86 -5.17
C VAL A 755 -27.60 16.16 -6.42
N GLU A 756 -26.80 17.21 -6.35
CA GLU A 756 -25.94 17.67 -7.44
C GLU A 756 -24.49 17.84 -6.95
N SER A 757 -23.56 18.03 -7.89
CA SER A 757 -22.17 18.32 -7.53
C SER A 757 -22.06 19.73 -6.93
N ALA A 758 -21.34 19.87 -5.83
CA ALA A 758 -20.94 21.17 -5.28
C ALA A 758 -19.80 21.81 -6.10
N LEU A 759 -19.00 20.99 -6.80
CA LEU A 759 -17.80 21.40 -7.52
C LEU A 759 -18.11 21.79 -8.98
N VAL A 760 -18.99 22.77 -9.15
CA VAL A 760 -19.45 23.23 -10.47
C VAL A 760 -19.33 24.75 -10.63
N ASP A 761 -18.94 25.18 -11.82
CA ASP A 761 -19.05 26.55 -12.28
C ASP A 761 -20.50 26.82 -12.73
N ARG A 762 -21.16 27.77 -12.08
CA ARG A 762 -22.55 28.17 -12.36
C ARG A 762 -22.66 29.54 -13.06
N SER A 763 -21.54 30.12 -13.50
CA SER A 763 -21.54 31.43 -14.18
C SER A 763 -22.16 31.39 -15.59
N GLY A 764 -22.25 30.21 -16.21
CA GLY A 764 -22.85 30.01 -17.53
C GLY A 764 -24.31 29.52 -17.51
N PRO A 765 -24.94 29.36 -18.69
CA PRO A 765 -26.34 28.93 -18.81
C PRO A 765 -26.60 27.49 -18.37
N SER A 766 -25.55 26.71 -18.10
CA SER A 766 -25.65 25.34 -17.57
C SER A 766 -24.45 25.08 -16.66
N PRO A 767 -24.63 24.47 -15.47
CA PRO A 767 -23.54 24.11 -14.58
C PRO A 767 -22.52 23.21 -15.27
N ARG A 768 -21.22 23.49 -15.09
CA ARG A 768 -20.11 22.66 -15.60
C ARG A 768 -19.17 22.27 -14.48
N PRO A 769 -18.54 21.08 -14.49
CA PRO A 769 -17.50 20.76 -13.52
C PRO A 769 -16.39 21.82 -13.50
N LEU A 770 -15.87 22.14 -12.31
CA LEU A 770 -14.73 23.05 -12.19
C LEU A 770 -13.51 22.49 -12.93
N GLY A 771 -12.82 23.36 -13.68
CA GLY A 771 -11.56 23.01 -14.34
C GLY A 771 -10.44 22.79 -13.32
N ARG A 772 -9.40 22.04 -13.71
CA ARG A 772 -8.24 21.71 -12.84
C ARG A 772 -7.43 22.96 -12.44
N ASP A 773 -7.54 24.03 -13.21
CA ASP A 773 -7.03 25.36 -12.91
C ASP A 773 -7.79 26.04 -11.75
N LYS A 774 -9.04 25.65 -11.48
CA LYS A 774 -9.88 26.18 -10.40
C LYS A 774 -9.96 25.27 -9.18
N PHE A 775 -9.96 23.95 -9.38
CA PHE A 775 -10.05 22.95 -8.31
C PHE A 775 -9.29 21.69 -8.68
N PHE A 776 -8.33 21.29 -7.85
CA PHE A 776 -7.58 20.06 -8.02
C PHE A 776 -7.05 19.57 -6.67
N VAL A 777 -7.55 18.42 -6.22
CA VAL A 777 -7.15 17.80 -4.97
C VAL A 777 -6.82 16.34 -5.28
N PRO A 778 -5.60 16.04 -5.73
CA PRO A 778 -5.18 14.65 -5.92
C PRO A 778 -5.04 13.96 -4.55
N GLY A 779 -5.13 12.63 -4.50
CA GLY A 779 -5.03 11.80 -3.29
C GLY A 779 -4.37 12.50 -2.11
N SER A 780 -5.19 13.05 -1.21
CA SER A 780 -4.82 13.88 -0.05
C SER A 780 -5.76 13.62 1.11
N VAL A 781 -5.28 13.85 2.33
CA VAL A 781 -6.10 13.74 3.54
C VAL A 781 -6.77 15.08 3.81
N LEU A 782 -8.11 15.07 3.82
CA LEU A 782 -8.93 16.23 4.17
C LEU A 782 -9.70 15.94 5.45
N ARG A 783 -10.10 16.99 6.17
CA ARG A 783 -10.94 16.90 7.37
C ARG A 783 -12.38 17.24 7.06
N VAL A 784 -13.30 16.45 7.60
CA VAL A 784 -14.75 16.70 7.55
C VAL A 784 -15.35 16.74 8.95
N ARG A 785 -16.38 17.54 9.13
CA ARG A 785 -17.29 17.50 10.28
C ARG A 785 -18.29 16.36 10.10
N VAL A 786 -18.63 15.67 11.19
CA VAL A 786 -19.57 14.55 11.21
C VAL A 786 -20.81 14.90 12.02
N GLU A 787 -21.97 14.45 11.56
CA GLU A 787 -23.22 14.43 12.32
C GLU A 787 -23.27 13.15 13.15
N ASP A 788 -23.02 13.24 14.46
CA ASP A 788 -22.88 12.08 15.35
C ASP A 788 -24.20 11.49 15.85
N SER A 789 -25.32 12.19 15.61
CA SER A 789 -26.66 11.72 15.97
C SER A 789 -27.24 10.69 15.00
N GLU A 790 -26.70 10.59 13.78
CA GLU A 790 -27.18 9.66 12.75
C GLU A 790 -26.62 8.24 12.96
N PRO A 791 -27.44 7.18 12.81
CA PRO A 791 -26.99 5.79 13.00
C PRO A 791 -25.79 5.36 12.14
N GLU A 792 -25.70 5.90 10.93
CA GLU A 792 -24.59 5.76 9.98
C GLU A 792 -23.25 6.21 10.57
N CYS A 793 -23.28 7.16 11.50
CA CYS A 793 -22.13 7.84 12.07
C CYS A 793 -21.80 7.41 13.50
N TYR A 794 -22.54 6.45 14.07
CA TYR A 794 -22.28 5.96 15.42
C TYR A 794 -20.82 5.52 15.61
N GLY A 795 -20.22 6.02 16.69
CA GLY A 795 -18.83 5.75 17.06
C GLY A 795 -17.79 6.55 16.26
N LEU A 796 -18.19 7.39 15.30
CA LEU A 796 -17.28 8.35 14.69
C LEU A 796 -17.10 9.57 15.61
N PRO A 797 -15.90 10.16 15.66
CA PRO A 797 -15.68 11.45 16.33
C PRO A 797 -16.36 12.58 15.55
N ALA A 798 -16.51 13.74 16.21
CA ALA A 798 -17.14 14.93 15.63
C ALA A 798 -16.42 15.46 14.36
N THR A 799 -15.15 15.11 14.17
CA THR A 799 -14.40 15.37 12.93
C THR A 799 -13.61 14.13 12.54
N VAL A 800 -13.61 13.78 11.26
CA VAL A 800 -12.88 12.63 10.71
C VAL A 800 -11.96 13.09 9.59
N ASP A 801 -10.76 12.51 9.53
CA ASP A 801 -9.84 12.70 8.41
C ASP A 801 -10.11 11.61 7.35
N VAL A 802 -10.36 12.03 6.11
CA VAL A 802 -10.78 11.18 4.98
C VAL A 802 -9.81 11.32 3.81
N MET A 803 -9.66 10.26 3.01
CA MET A 803 -8.92 10.34 1.74
C MET A 803 -9.81 10.97 0.66
N PHE A 804 -9.30 12.02 0.03
CA PHE A 804 -9.95 12.72 -1.08
C PHE A 804 -9.05 12.69 -2.31
N ASP A 805 -9.52 12.06 -3.38
CA ASP A 805 -8.79 11.96 -4.66
C ASP A 805 -9.67 12.45 -5.80
N ASN A 806 -9.76 13.77 -5.93
CA ASN A 806 -10.73 14.46 -6.79
C ASN A 806 -12.16 13.91 -6.59
N SER A 807 -12.45 13.50 -5.35
CA SER A 807 -13.66 12.80 -4.96
C SER A 807 -14.91 13.67 -5.14
N PRO A 808 -16.10 13.06 -5.36
CA PRO A 808 -17.34 13.81 -5.40
C PRO A 808 -17.61 14.56 -4.08
N ALA A 809 -18.15 15.78 -4.20
CA ALA A 809 -18.70 16.55 -3.09
C ALA A 809 -20.07 17.10 -3.53
N PHE A 810 -21.02 17.13 -2.60
CA PHE A 810 -22.43 17.27 -2.93
C PHE A 810 -23.04 18.58 -2.45
N ALA A 811 -24.01 19.08 -3.23
CA ALA A 811 -24.97 20.09 -2.82
C ALA A 811 -26.38 19.51 -2.96
N ILE A 812 -27.29 19.97 -2.10
CA ILE A 812 -28.71 19.59 -2.16
C ILE A 812 -29.42 20.61 -3.05
N ARG A 813 -30.23 20.14 -4.00
CA ARG A 813 -31.02 21.04 -4.84
C ARG A 813 -32.05 21.81 -4.00
N ALA A 814 -32.32 23.05 -4.39
CA ALA A 814 -33.25 23.93 -3.65
C ALA A 814 -34.69 23.38 -3.58
N ASP A 815 -35.09 22.52 -4.52
CA ASP A 815 -36.42 21.89 -4.58
C ASP A 815 -36.50 20.52 -3.90
N ALA A 816 -35.45 20.10 -3.18
CA ALA A 816 -35.41 18.81 -2.50
C ALA A 816 -36.37 18.76 -1.30
N ASP A 817 -37.07 17.63 -1.14
CA ASP A 817 -37.71 17.29 0.14
C ASP A 817 -36.63 16.89 1.15
N LEU A 818 -36.30 17.79 2.07
CA LEU A 818 -35.25 17.54 3.05
C LEU A 818 -35.59 16.40 4.03
N SER A 819 -36.87 15.99 4.15
CA SER A 819 -37.27 14.90 5.04
C SER A 819 -36.71 13.54 4.60
N MET A 820 -36.37 13.38 3.32
CA MET A 820 -35.78 12.15 2.77
C MET A 820 -34.25 12.12 2.87
N ILE A 821 -33.59 13.23 3.19
CA ILE A 821 -32.14 13.35 3.19
C ILE A 821 -31.63 13.44 4.64
N ARG A 822 -30.52 12.76 4.93
CA ARG A 822 -29.73 12.96 6.15
C ARG A 822 -28.31 13.35 5.76
N LYS A 823 -27.85 14.47 6.30
CA LYS A 823 -26.47 14.95 6.10
C LYS A 823 -25.58 14.25 7.12
N LEU A 824 -24.56 13.52 6.65
CA LEU A 824 -23.70 12.70 7.52
C LEU A 824 -22.35 13.37 7.78
N ALA A 825 -21.75 13.98 6.76
CA ALA A 825 -20.49 14.71 6.90
C ALA A 825 -20.36 15.85 5.88
N TRP A 826 -19.62 16.91 6.24
CA TRP A 826 -19.37 18.06 5.37
C TRP A 826 -18.05 18.76 5.68
N PHE A 827 -17.58 19.57 4.73
CA PHE A 827 -16.42 20.44 4.96
C PHE A 827 -16.90 21.75 5.60
N ASP A 828 -16.56 21.98 6.86
CA ASP A 828 -16.96 23.15 7.65
C ASP A 828 -15.93 24.30 7.59
N SER A 829 -14.91 24.17 6.74
CA SER A 829 -13.79 25.10 6.58
C SER A 829 -13.49 25.35 5.10
N ASP A 830 -12.97 26.54 4.77
CA ASP A 830 -12.41 26.86 3.44
C ASP A 830 -10.98 26.32 3.25
N ALA A 831 -10.37 25.75 4.29
CA ALA A 831 -9.08 25.09 4.26
C ALA A 831 -9.14 23.67 4.85
N PRO A 832 -9.90 22.73 4.24
CA PRO A 832 -10.08 21.38 4.77
C PRO A 832 -8.84 20.48 4.65
N LEU A 833 -7.80 20.88 3.90
CA LEU A 833 -6.60 20.08 3.71
C LEU A 833 -5.88 19.82 5.04
N ARG A 834 -5.69 18.54 5.36
CA ARG A 834 -4.93 18.09 6.53
C ARG A 834 -3.53 17.61 6.16
N SER A 835 -3.35 16.94 5.03
CA SER A 835 -2.07 16.42 4.54
C SER A 835 -2.12 16.21 3.02
N GLY A 836 -1.16 16.77 2.27
CA GLY A 836 -1.03 16.61 0.82
C GLY A 836 -1.13 17.92 0.03
N TRP A 837 -1.93 17.92 -1.04
CA TRP A 837 -2.12 19.04 -1.95
C TRP A 837 -3.60 19.30 -2.22
N ALA A 838 -4.03 20.55 -2.08
CA ALA A 838 -5.40 20.92 -2.41
C ALA A 838 -5.45 22.32 -3.03
N TRP A 839 -5.42 22.35 -4.36
CA TRP A 839 -5.59 23.56 -5.15
C TRP A 839 -7.07 23.92 -5.26
N GLY A 840 -7.43 25.16 -4.92
CA GLY A 840 -8.82 25.62 -4.93
C GLY A 840 -9.72 25.05 -3.83
N GLN A 841 -9.14 24.51 -2.75
CA GLN A 841 -9.90 23.81 -1.68
C GLN A 841 -11.03 24.62 -1.04
N GLY A 842 -11.01 25.95 -1.11
CA GLY A 842 -12.11 26.80 -0.64
C GLY A 842 -13.46 26.54 -1.34
N GLN A 843 -13.44 25.94 -2.54
CA GLN A 843 -14.64 25.48 -3.25
C GLN A 843 -15.39 24.36 -2.51
N LEU A 844 -14.77 23.72 -1.52
CA LEU A 844 -15.39 22.68 -0.70
C LEU A 844 -16.16 23.23 0.49
N LYS A 845 -16.00 24.49 0.87
CA LYS A 845 -16.66 25.05 2.05
C LYS A 845 -18.17 24.81 1.98
N ASP A 846 -18.72 24.23 3.05
CA ASP A 846 -20.12 23.82 3.21
C ASP A 846 -20.60 22.69 2.30
N ALA A 847 -19.77 22.19 1.38
CA ALA A 847 -20.08 21.04 0.55
C ALA A 847 -20.22 19.78 1.41
N ILE A 848 -21.18 18.94 1.05
CA ILE A 848 -21.48 17.70 1.76
C ILE A 848 -20.52 16.61 1.25
N ALA A 849 -19.83 15.95 2.17
CA ALA A 849 -18.92 14.84 1.88
C ALA A 849 -19.63 13.49 1.95
N ALA A 850 -20.61 13.35 2.83
CA ALA A 850 -21.41 12.14 2.97
C ALA A 850 -22.87 12.46 3.31
N LEU A 851 -23.80 11.73 2.70
CA LEU A 851 -25.24 11.84 2.98
C LEU A 851 -25.96 10.50 2.75
N SER A 852 -27.14 10.37 3.36
CA SER A 852 -28.05 9.24 3.23
C SER A 852 -29.37 9.73 2.66
N ILE A 853 -29.94 9.01 1.69
CA ILE A 853 -31.22 9.34 1.03
C ILE A 853 -32.17 8.15 1.17
N ASN A 854 -33.37 8.38 1.68
CA ASN A 854 -34.44 7.39 1.64
C ASN A 854 -34.99 7.29 0.21
N VAL A 855 -35.03 6.07 -0.34
CA VAL A 855 -35.57 5.78 -1.67
C VAL A 855 -36.59 4.65 -1.53
N GLY A 856 -37.88 4.99 -1.64
CA GLY A 856 -38.96 4.08 -1.27
C GLY A 856 -38.83 3.65 0.20
N LYS A 857 -38.72 2.34 0.45
CA LYS A 857 -38.51 1.79 1.81
C LYS A 857 -37.03 1.64 2.18
N GLY A 858 -36.13 1.78 1.22
CA GLY A 858 -34.70 1.54 1.38
C GLY A 858 -33.91 2.82 1.50
N ARG A 859 -32.59 2.67 1.41
CA ARG A 859 -31.64 3.71 1.74
C ARG A 859 -30.45 3.69 0.79
N LEU A 860 -30.08 4.87 0.29
CA LEU A 860 -28.89 5.09 -0.51
C LEU A 860 -27.91 5.97 0.27
N LEU A 861 -26.78 5.40 0.67
CA LEU A 861 -25.64 6.16 1.20
C LEU A 861 -24.73 6.60 0.07
N LEU A 862 -24.40 7.89 0.05
CA LEU A 862 -23.42 8.49 -0.84
C LEU A 862 -22.22 8.94 -0.01
N LEU A 863 -21.08 8.29 -0.22
CA LEU A 863 -19.81 8.59 0.42
C LEU A 863 -18.87 9.14 -0.64
N GLY A 864 -18.73 10.45 -0.70
CA GLY A 864 -17.90 11.12 -1.71
C GLY A 864 -16.43 10.74 -1.57
N PRO A 865 -15.79 11.01 -0.42
CA PRO A 865 -14.41 10.59 -0.14
C PRO A 865 -14.21 9.07 -0.19
N GLU A 866 -12.96 8.65 -0.43
CA GLU A 866 -12.55 7.24 -0.46
C GLU A 866 -12.43 6.67 0.96
N VAL A 867 -13.56 6.41 1.62
CA VAL A 867 -13.61 6.04 3.05
C VAL A 867 -12.99 4.67 3.38
N LEU A 868 -12.74 3.83 2.38
CA LEU A 868 -12.08 2.53 2.50
C LEU A 868 -10.71 2.49 1.78
N PHE A 869 -10.16 3.65 1.42
CA PHE A 869 -8.99 3.78 0.54
C PHE A 869 -7.85 2.84 0.93
N ARG A 870 -7.59 1.85 0.07
CA ARG A 870 -6.52 0.84 0.21
C ARG A 870 -6.42 0.14 1.57
N GLY A 871 -7.52 0.09 2.33
CA GLY A 871 -7.51 -0.41 3.71
C GLY A 871 -6.70 0.45 4.71
N GLN A 872 -6.35 1.68 4.35
CA GLN A 872 -5.47 2.58 5.11
C GLN A 872 -6.24 3.65 5.91
N THR A 873 -7.58 3.67 5.83
CA THR A 873 -8.46 4.69 6.42
C THR A 873 -9.33 4.15 7.55
N HIS A 874 -8.72 3.48 8.54
CA HIS A 874 -9.45 2.87 9.67
C HIS A 874 -10.37 3.84 10.43
N GLY A 875 -10.05 5.13 10.45
CA GLY A 875 -10.84 6.18 11.08
C GLY A 875 -12.20 6.41 10.42
N SER A 876 -12.35 6.08 9.14
CA SER A 876 -13.59 6.29 8.36
C SER A 876 -14.37 4.99 8.05
N PHE A 877 -13.86 3.81 8.41
CA PHE A 877 -14.53 2.53 8.12
C PHE A 877 -15.97 2.44 8.65
N LYS A 878 -16.26 3.12 9.77
CA LYS A 878 -17.57 3.06 10.42
C LYS A 878 -18.71 3.63 9.55
N PHE A 879 -18.44 4.55 8.62
CA PHE A 879 -19.44 4.98 7.63
C PHE A 879 -20.02 3.79 6.86
N VAL A 880 -19.17 2.82 6.52
CA VAL A 880 -19.59 1.59 5.85
C VAL A 880 -20.10 0.59 6.87
N PHE A 881 -19.35 0.28 7.93
CA PHE A 881 -19.69 -0.80 8.85
C PHE A 881 -21.03 -0.61 9.57
N ASN A 882 -21.38 0.62 9.97
CA ASN A 882 -22.68 0.90 10.57
C ASN A 882 -23.82 0.56 9.60
N SER A 883 -23.61 0.84 8.32
CA SER A 883 -24.59 0.62 7.26
C SER A 883 -24.80 -0.86 6.92
N LEU A 884 -23.82 -1.71 7.23
CA LEU A 884 -23.92 -3.16 7.05
C LEU A 884 -24.85 -3.82 8.09
N PHE A 885 -25.24 -3.10 9.14
CA PHE A 885 -26.09 -3.61 10.22
C PHE A 885 -27.53 -3.06 10.23
N PHE A 886 -27.91 -2.22 9.26
CA PHE A 886 -29.27 -1.71 9.20
C PHE A 886 -30.28 -2.83 8.90
N PRO A 887 -31.35 -2.96 9.68
CA PRO A 887 -32.39 -3.93 9.35
C PRO A 887 -33.06 -3.53 8.04
N LYS A 888 -33.29 -4.51 7.16
CA LYS A 888 -34.17 -4.32 5.99
C LYS A 888 -35.56 -3.91 6.50
N ALA A 889 -36.15 -2.88 5.90
CA ALA A 889 -37.52 -2.49 6.24
C ALA A 889 -38.46 -3.71 6.07
N PRO A 890 -39.40 -3.96 6.99
CA PRO A 890 -40.28 -5.11 6.89
C PRO A 890 -40.99 -5.13 5.53
N GLN A 891 -40.89 -6.24 4.80
CA GLN A 891 -41.79 -6.49 3.69
C GLN A 891 -43.18 -6.64 4.30
N GLY A 892 -44.01 -5.60 4.14
CA GLY A 892 -45.37 -5.60 4.67
C GLY A 892 -46.08 -6.88 4.27
N SER A 893 -46.57 -7.62 5.28
CA SER A 893 -47.65 -8.57 5.12
C SER A 893 -48.78 -7.85 4.38
N LYS A 894 -49.03 -8.26 3.14
CA LYS A 894 -50.26 -7.91 2.44
C LYS A 894 -51.45 -8.52 3.17
#